data_AF-A0A942ZCP3-F1
#
_entry.id   AF-A0A942ZCP3-F1
#
_cell.length_a   1.000
_cell.length_b   1.000
_cell.length_c   1.000
_cell.angle_alpha   90.00
_cell.angle_beta   90.00
_cell.angle_gamma   90.00
#
_symmetry.space_group_name_H-M   'P 1'
#
loop_
_entity.id
_entity.type
_entity.pdbx_description
1 polymer ?
#
loop_
_entity_poly.entity_id
_entity_poly.type
_entity_poly.pdbx_seq_one_letter_code
_entity_poly.pdbx_strand_id
1 'polypeptide(L)'
;MFSFLKNLGGKKSEKLDKEINSMFKKLKELYGYAELTQERKEYLKNLIEENGYLPYPYVKALEELSPAEILYGLEIKFALNNVFKSETSEFDFENEKLSPAQRAGYKSGDWIKKEQHNIKLINLAGLGDGNKTQETGKLIDWLRQVLILPSGRVQDGVLGTTIYLIPFHPREFGCAYLPVSSEVSPHLEDKTITSKLGLDTKAQVQLFVKLAQLAGHCVIYDILPQTGRFSKMVLANPNVARWYDVNKLIEKIELAADEAAQKLKSDGEIDPEDIDIVHDIYKATLKKGSSDLSEHFQTIFNELEDIIAPKKKEFSDEMMKKASQIKIQKRAAEIVAEINELKPGKKHSEDDITKQGETIQKLISEGLWPAPGGAWCSAGTPVFDRMSETGDYPMFKHFDFKCEDVTHFANLDCQTPYYFVYLESGEYNKPVIDLYIEHLKKLQSDYNFDGFRVDHIDHIVDEVSEQDGVPISYRAPRCVLGRANKELKEKVPHFATLAEYMLWDKFYKEYHEDMHFDILWGNDIISQFSKNPEEIMNNNHDLAEYNVKNPNSQDGPLSILKSYNNQDGEFRAIDQYPGQLGERGAMFKWFKYKFLPGGKNATRPVMFIDGDESFTKTGIESVIGAEVSMPREKNYKFFDKFNAINKFALENELTREGEAQIITQDNDGFVSWMVSKDPLKESLLVVANYQAPTEKVSETNADGFTNSFIKEGSSVYDKTVQMPCDYMIVGEFVYDDAKAEFKEVKFEKPETELHFGDIKPSEFKIYKIVK
;
A
#
# COMPACT_ATOMS: atom_id res chain seq x y z
N MET A 1 -43.58 -18.28 29.90
CA MET A 1 -42.36 -18.41 30.71
C MET A 1 -41.53 -19.68 30.44
N PHE A 2 -41.92 -20.56 29.50
CA PHE A 2 -41.16 -21.76 29.11
C PHE A 2 -40.57 -21.72 27.67
N SER A 3 -40.65 -20.59 26.95
CA SER A 3 -40.03 -20.42 25.62
C SER A 3 -38.72 -19.61 25.62
N PHE A 4 -38.24 -19.16 26.79
CA PHE A 4 -37.05 -18.31 26.91
C PHE A 4 -35.75 -19.09 27.16
N LEU A 5 -35.83 -20.41 27.36
CA LEU A 5 -34.67 -21.26 27.73
C LEU A 5 -34.14 -22.15 26.58
N LYS A 6 -34.66 -22.01 25.34
CA LYS A 6 -34.22 -22.83 24.20
C LYS A 6 -33.21 -22.16 23.24
N ASN A 7 -32.86 -20.89 23.46
CA ASN A 7 -31.84 -20.19 22.67
C ASN A 7 -30.44 -20.14 23.33
N LEU A 8 -30.20 -20.94 24.38
CA LEU A 8 -28.86 -21.13 24.99
C LEU A 8 -28.10 -22.34 24.41
N GLY A 9 -28.48 -22.80 23.23
CA GLY A 9 -27.67 -23.72 22.43
C GLY A 9 -26.80 -22.93 21.47
N GLY A 10 -25.69 -22.36 21.97
CA GLY A 10 -24.66 -21.81 21.09
C GLY A 10 -24.31 -22.84 20.03
N LYS A 11 -24.36 -22.46 18.75
CA LYS A 11 -23.70 -23.24 17.69
C LYS A 11 -22.26 -23.43 18.19
N LYS A 12 -21.88 -24.65 18.57
CA LYS A 12 -20.47 -24.97 18.80
C LYS A 12 -19.75 -24.55 17.52
N SER A 13 -18.90 -23.52 17.59
CA SER A 13 -18.02 -23.23 16.47
C SER A 13 -17.24 -24.51 16.18
N GLU A 14 -17.16 -24.89 14.92
CA GLU A 14 -16.26 -25.98 14.54
C GLU A 14 -14.84 -25.59 14.97
N LYS A 15 -14.11 -26.55 15.55
CA LYS A 15 -12.74 -26.32 16.02
C LYS A 15 -11.88 -26.15 14.76
N LEU A 16 -11.33 -24.95 14.54
CA LEU A 16 -10.67 -24.55 13.30
C LEU A 16 -9.40 -25.39 13.04
N ASP A 17 -8.71 -25.79 14.11
CA ASP A 17 -7.58 -26.71 14.07
C ASP A 17 -7.91 -28.03 13.34
N LYS A 18 -9.11 -28.59 13.53
CA LYS A 18 -9.53 -29.84 12.87
C LYS A 18 -9.70 -29.66 11.36
N GLU A 19 -10.28 -28.54 10.95
CA GLU A 19 -10.45 -28.16 9.54
C GLU A 19 -9.06 -28.03 8.89
N ILE A 20 -8.16 -27.27 9.53
CA ILE A 20 -6.79 -27.06 9.04
C ILE A 20 -6.00 -28.36 9.03
N ASN A 21 -6.09 -29.21 10.05
CA ASN A 21 -5.45 -30.53 10.09
C ASN A 21 -5.88 -31.40 8.90
N SER A 22 -7.17 -31.43 8.59
CA SER A 22 -7.71 -32.15 7.43
C SER A 22 -7.12 -31.63 6.11
N MET A 23 -7.08 -30.31 5.92
CA MET A 23 -6.53 -29.70 4.71
C MET A 23 -5.01 -29.92 4.60
N PHE A 24 -4.27 -29.69 5.68
CA PHE A 24 -2.81 -29.81 5.71
C PHE A 24 -2.35 -31.25 5.49
N LYS A 25 -3.06 -32.24 6.05
CA LYS A 25 -2.80 -33.66 5.76
C LYS A 25 -2.96 -33.97 4.27
N LYS A 26 -4.00 -33.47 3.61
CA LYS A 26 -4.20 -33.64 2.16
C LYS A 26 -3.11 -32.97 1.34
N LEU A 27 -2.63 -31.79 1.76
CA LEU A 27 -1.47 -31.15 1.11
C LEU A 27 -0.23 -32.03 1.21
N LYS A 28 0.06 -32.59 2.39
CA LYS A 28 1.19 -33.51 2.61
C LYS A 28 1.11 -34.75 1.72
N GLU A 29 -0.08 -35.35 1.61
CA GLU A 29 -0.33 -36.49 0.73
C GLU A 29 -0.15 -36.12 -0.75
N LEU A 30 -0.68 -34.97 -1.18
CA LEU A 30 -0.59 -34.49 -2.55
C LEU A 30 0.85 -34.25 -3.02
N TYR A 31 1.69 -33.72 -2.12
CA TYR A 31 3.03 -33.26 -2.48
C TYR A 31 4.15 -34.21 -2.08
N GLY A 32 3.85 -35.48 -1.79
CA GLY A 32 4.89 -36.50 -1.58
C GLY A 32 5.69 -36.30 -0.28
N TYR A 33 5.08 -35.74 0.76
CA TYR A 33 5.76 -35.46 2.03
C TYR A 33 6.44 -36.71 2.65
N ALA A 34 5.86 -37.89 2.45
CA ALA A 34 6.40 -39.16 2.93
C ALA A 34 7.73 -39.56 2.26
N GLU A 35 8.08 -38.96 1.13
CA GLU A 35 9.27 -39.28 0.32
C GLU A 35 10.52 -38.49 0.77
N LEU A 36 10.36 -37.53 1.69
CA LEU A 36 11.46 -36.73 2.22
C LEU A 36 12.48 -37.57 2.99
N THR A 37 13.76 -37.45 2.61
CA THR A 37 14.86 -38.12 3.29
C THR A 37 15.11 -37.54 4.67
N GLN A 38 15.59 -38.37 5.60
CA GLN A 38 15.89 -37.92 6.96
C GLN A 38 17.03 -36.89 7.01
N GLU A 39 18.03 -37.03 6.15
CA GLU A 39 19.13 -36.07 6.01
C GLU A 39 18.60 -34.67 5.66
N ARG A 40 17.68 -34.59 4.70
CA ARG A 40 17.12 -33.31 4.29
C ARG A 40 16.23 -32.69 5.35
N LYS A 41 15.44 -33.52 6.05
CA LYS A 41 14.65 -33.09 7.22
C LYS A 41 15.52 -32.51 8.32
N GLU A 42 16.64 -33.15 8.63
CA GLU A 42 17.58 -32.69 9.65
C GLU A 42 18.25 -31.37 9.26
N TYR A 43 18.68 -31.25 7.99
CA TYR A 43 19.25 -30.01 7.45
C TYR A 43 18.29 -28.82 7.58
N LEU A 44 17.05 -28.98 7.09
CA LEU A 44 16.05 -27.91 7.14
C LEU A 44 15.68 -27.57 8.58
N LYS A 45 15.56 -28.59 9.45
CA LYS A 45 15.24 -28.39 10.85
C LYS A 45 16.29 -27.56 11.56
N ASN A 46 17.57 -27.91 11.42
CA ASN A 46 18.64 -27.19 12.09
C ASN A 46 18.67 -25.71 11.68
N LEU A 47 18.54 -25.42 10.38
CA LEU A 47 18.50 -24.03 9.90
C LEU A 47 17.28 -23.27 10.43
N ILE A 48 16.09 -23.88 10.43
CA ILE A 48 14.86 -23.20 10.85
C ILE A 48 14.82 -23.03 12.38
N GLU A 49 15.29 -23.99 13.16
CA GLU A 49 15.34 -23.88 14.63
C GLU A 49 16.38 -22.86 15.09
N GLU A 50 17.53 -22.77 14.42
CA GLU A 50 18.56 -21.77 14.70
C GLU A 50 18.07 -20.34 14.41
N ASN A 51 17.35 -20.15 13.29
CA ASN A 51 17.04 -18.82 12.78
C ASN A 51 15.57 -18.40 13.03
N GLY A 52 14.69 -19.33 13.34
CA GLY A 52 13.24 -19.16 13.39
C GLY A 52 12.55 -19.21 12.02
N TYR A 53 13.29 -19.29 10.92
CA TYR A 53 12.84 -19.34 9.53
C TYR A 53 13.92 -19.95 8.65
N LEU A 54 13.62 -20.27 7.40
CA LEU A 54 14.66 -20.72 6.46
C LEU A 54 15.34 -19.48 5.84
N PRO A 55 16.63 -19.20 6.11
CA PRO A 55 17.30 -17.97 5.66
C PRO A 55 17.70 -18.07 4.19
N TYR A 56 16.70 -18.12 3.31
CA TYR A 56 16.84 -18.20 1.86
C TYR A 56 16.19 -16.95 1.24
N PRO A 57 16.78 -16.32 0.21
CA PRO A 57 16.04 -15.40 -0.63
C PRO A 57 14.99 -16.18 -1.43
N TYR A 58 13.90 -15.52 -1.84
CA TYR A 58 12.80 -16.18 -2.53
C TYR A 58 13.24 -16.94 -3.79
N VAL A 59 14.16 -16.36 -4.57
CA VAL A 59 14.70 -17.01 -5.79
C VAL A 59 15.45 -18.31 -5.50
N LYS A 60 16.20 -18.40 -4.39
CA LYS A 60 16.87 -19.65 -3.99
C LYS A 60 15.85 -20.69 -3.54
N ALA A 61 14.80 -20.26 -2.83
CA ALA A 61 13.73 -21.14 -2.42
C ALA A 61 12.93 -21.71 -3.61
N LEU A 62 12.76 -20.93 -4.69
CA LEU A 62 12.16 -21.41 -5.95
C LEU A 62 13.02 -22.50 -6.62
N GLU A 63 14.34 -22.37 -6.54
CA GLU A 63 15.28 -23.29 -7.18
C GLU A 63 15.51 -24.59 -6.41
N GLU A 64 15.56 -24.51 -5.08
CA GLU A 64 16.03 -25.61 -4.24
C GLU A 64 14.92 -26.38 -3.52
N LEU A 65 13.75 -25.76 -3.29
CA LEU A 65 12.72 -26.36 -2.44
C LEU A 65 11.59 -27.00 -3.25
N SER A 66 11.41 -28.28 -3.03
CA SER A 66 10.20 -29.01 -3.39
C SER A 66 9.01 -28.59 -2.51
N PRO A 67 7.77 -28.78 -3.00
CA PRO A 67 6.55 -28.63 -2.21
C PRO A 67 6.56 -29.38 -0.86
N ALA A 68 7.09 -30.60 -0.81
CA ALA A 68 7.20 -31.39 0.42
C ALA A 68 8.09 -30.70 1.47
N GLU A 69 9.25 -30.19 1.05
CA GLU A 69 10.19 -29.49 1.93
C GLU A 69 9.59 -28.20 2.49
N ILE A 70 8.79 -27.50 1.68
CA ILE A 70 8.06 -26.30 2.12
C ILE A 70 7.11 -26.66 3.27
N LEU A 71 6.29 -27.70 3.10
CA LEU A 71 5.35 -28.13 4.12
C LEU A 71 6.06 -28.61 5.39
N TYR A 72 7.16 -29.37 5.26
CA TYR A 72 7.96 -29.80 6.40
C TYR A 72 8.58 -28.63 7.17
N GLY A 73 9.18 -27.67 6.48
CA GLY A 73 9.74 -26.48 7.13
C GLY A 73 8.68 -25.65 7.85
N LEU A 74 7.47 -25.57 7.29
CA LEU A 74 6.35 -24.89 7.93
C LEU A 74 5.87 -25.57 9.22
N GLU A 75 5.87 -26.91 9.30
CA GLU A 75 5.57 -27.61 10.56
C GLU A 75 6.49 -27.16 11.70
N ILE A 76 7.77 -26.92 11.39
CA ILE A 76 8.75 -26.43 12.36
C ILE A 76 8.40 -25.00 12.78
N LYS A 77 8.07 -24.10 11.84
CA LYS A 77 7.62 -22.74 12.19
C LYS A 77 6.34 -22.76 13.03
N PHE A 78 5.39 -23.63 12.72
CA PHE A 78 4.16 -23.77 13.51
C PHE A 78 4.46 -24.30 14.93
N ALA A 79 5.40 -25.23 15.07
CA ALA A 79 5.83 -25.73 16.37
C ALA A 79 6.54 -24.63 17.20
N LEU A 80 7.42 -23.85 16.58
CA LEU A 80 8.07 -22.69 17.22
C LEU A 80 7.04 -21.63 17.69
N ASN A 81 5.88 -21.57 17.06
CA ASN A 81 4.77 -20.70 17.44
C ASN A 81 3.78 -21.34 18.44
N ASN A 82 4.06 -22.55 18.93
CA ASN A 82 3.23 -23.30 19.88
C ASN A 82 1.79 -23.57 19.40
N VAL A 83 1.61 -23.78 18.09
CA VAL A 83 0.30 -24.11 17.50
C VAL A 83 0.26 -25.48 16.82
N PHE A 84 1.38 -26.21 16.80
CA PHE A 84 1.53 -27.51 16.16
C PHE A 84 2.32 -28.48 17.03
N LYS A 85 1.82 -29.71 17.15
CA LYS A 85 2.45 -30.79 17.92
C LYS A 85 3.20 -31.70 16.98
N SER A 86 4.53 -31.64 17.02
CA SER A 86 5.39 -32.42 16.14
C SER A 86 5.23 -33.94 16.33
N GLU A 87 4.85 -34.40 17.53
CA GLU A 87 4.68 -35.84 17.82
C GLU A 87 3.47 -36.42 17.11
N THR A 88 2.39 -35.65 17.01
CA THR A 88 1.14 -36.07 16.36
C THR A 88 1.02 -35.54 14.93
N SER A 89 1.87 -34.59 14.54
CA SER A 89 1.80 -33.88 13.27
C SER A 89 0.44 -33.18 13.08
N GLU A 90 -0.05 -32.55 14.15
CA GLU A 90 -1.36 -31.90 14.18
C GLU A 90 -1.30 -30.52 14.84
N PHE A 91 -2.07 -29.58 14.29
CA PHE A 91 -2.38 -28.30 14.91
C PHE A 91 -3.20 -28.49 16.18
N ASP A 92 -2.89 -27.72 17.21
CA ASP A 92 -3.69 -27.60 18.43
C ASP A 92 -3.64 -26.16 18.94
N PHE A 93 -4.73 -25.42 18.71
CA PHE A 93 -4.88 -24.04 19.14
C PHE A 93 -6.36 -23.70 19.33
N GLU A 94 -6.63 -22.62 20.06
CA GLU A 94 -7.98 -22.06 20.23
C GLU A 94 -8.31 -21.15 19.04
N ASN A 95 -9.55 -21.16 18.53
CA ASN A 95 -9.91 -20.34 17.36
C ASN A 95 -9.57 -18.83 17.55
N GLU A 96 -9.74 -18.32 18.78
CA GLU A 96 -9.36 -16.96 19.24
C GLU A 96 -7.85 -16.72 19.28
N LYS A 97 -7.02 -17.68 18.90
CA LYS A 97 -5.55 -17.62 18.90
C LYS A 97 -4.98 -17.84 17.51
N LEU A 98 -5.78 -17.63 16.46
CA LEU A 98 -5.32 -17.71 15.08
C LEU A 98 -4.32 -16.59 14.74
N SER A 99 -4.62 -15.34 15.14
CA SER A 99 -3.73 -14.20 14.93
C SER A 99 -2.52 -14.24 15.87
N PRO A 100 -1.28 -13.99 15.38
CA PRO A 100 -0.11 -13.87 16.24
C PRO A 100 -0.16 -12.66 17.18
N ALA A 101 -0.76 -11.54 16.77
CA ALA A 101 -0.96 -10.39 17.65
C ALA A 101 -1.87 -10.74 18.83
N GLN A 102 -2.98 -11.46 18.56
CA GLN A 102 -3.88 -11.93 19.59
C GLN A 102 -3.22 -12.97 20.51
N ARG A 103 -2.42 -13.91 19.96
CA ARG A 103 -1.63 -14.87 20.76
C ARG A 103 -0.63 -14.20 21.68
N ALA A 104 0.01 -13.13 21.22
CA ALA A 104 0.94 -12.32 22.01
C ALA A 104 0.25 -11.39 23.02
N GLY A 105 -1.09 -11.35 23.03
CA GLY A 105 -1.87 -10.63 24.03
C GLY A 105 -2.16 -9.16 23.70
N TYR A 106 -1.87 -8.71 22.47
CA TYR A 106 -2.14 -7.34 22.06
C TYR A 106 -3.65 -7.04 22.01
N LYS A 107 -4.01 -5.79 22.36
CA LYS A 107 -5.38 -5.27 22.41
C LYS A 107 -5.53 -3.94 21.65
N SER A 108 -4.54 -3.61 20.83
CA SER A 108 -4.43 -2.43 19.97
C SER A 108 -3.54 -2.77 18.77
N GLY A 109 -3.47 -1.89 17.79
CA GLY A 109 -2.51 -1.96 16.69
C GLY A 109 -1.04 -1.69 17.09
N ASP A 110 -0.71 -1.57 18.38
CA ASP A 110 0.65 -1.21 18.82
C ASP A 110 1.73 -2.26 18.49
N TRP A 111 1.32 -3.49 18.20
CA TRP A 111 2.23 -4.58 17.85
C TRP A 111 3.06 -4.30 16.59
N ILE A 112 2.57 -3.46 15.68
CA ILE A 112 3.25 -3.14 14.42
C ILE A 112 4.20 -1.94 14.55
N LYS A 113 4.14 -1.18 15.66
CA LYS A 113 4.81 0.13 15.81
C LYS A 113 6.26 0.04 16.31
N LYS A 114 6.83 -1.15 16.47
CA LYS A 114 8.15 -1.36 17.09
C LYS A 114 9.29 -1.11 16.10
N GLU A 115 10.42 -0.61 16.61
CA GLU A 115 11.68 -0.69 15.87
C GLU A 115 11.99 -2.15 15.55
N GLN A 116 12.65 -2.38 14.43
CA GLN A 116 13.00 -3.71 13.91
C GLN A 116 11.82 -4.58 13.48
N HIS A 117 10.58 -4.18 13.74
CA HIS A 117 9.41 -4.81 13.13
C HIS A 117 9.44 -4.57 11.63
N ASN A 118 9.30 -5.66 10.87
CA ASN A 118 9.34 -5.63 9.42
C ASN A 118 7.94 -5.78 8.83
N ILE A 119 7.72 -5.12 7.70
CA ILE A 119 6.55 -5.31 6.85
C ILE A 119 7.07 -5.67 5.45
N LYS A 120 6.65 -6.81 4.89
CA LYS A 120 6.99 -7.21 3.52
C LYS A 120 5.76 -7.10 2.63
N LEU A 121 5.82 -6.23 1.63
CA LEU A 121 4.80 -6.14 0.59
C LEU A 121 4.92 -7.34 -0.36
N ILE A 122 3.82 -8.06 -0.56
CA ILE A 122 3.76 -9.27 -1.37
C ILE A 122 2.58 -9.19 -2.35
N ASN A 123 2.84 -9.55 -3.61
CA ASN A 123 1.82 -9.85 -4.62
C ASN A 123 1.71 -11.37 -4.80
N LEU A 124 0.53 -11.94 -4.54
CA LEU A 124 0.28 -13.38 -4.72
C LEU A 124 0.54 -13.86 -6.16
N ALA A 125 0.22 -13.04 -7.17
CA ALA A 125 0.53 -13.33 -8.57
C ALA A 125 2.04 -13.38 -8.81
N GLY A 126 2.77 -12.46 -8.18
CA GLY A 126 4.23 -12.30 -8.34
C GLY A 126 5.05 -13.48 -7.81
N LEU A 127 4.50 -14.29 -6.90
CA LEU A 127 5.24 -15.34 -6.19
C LEU A 127 5.56 -16.59 -7.02
N GLY A 128 5.12 -16.74 -8.27
CA GLY A 128 5.62 -17.83 -9.11
C GLY A 128 7.06 -17.56 -9.61
N ASP A 129 7.58 -18.50 -10.41
CA ASP A 129 8.94 -18.43 -10.95
C ASP A 129 8.99 -17.56 -12.22
N GLY A 130 9.02 -16.23 -12.02
CA GLY A 130 9.08 -15.24 -13.10
C GLY A 130 10.33 -15.33 -13.98
N ASN A 131 11.38 -16.01 -13.52
CA ASN A 131 12.59 -16.25 -14.31
C ASN A 131 12.39 -17.36 -15.37
N LYS A 132 11.31 -18.14 -15.26
CA LYS A 132 10.98 -19.25 -16.18
C LYS A 132 9.66 -19.06 -16.90
N THR A 133 8.67 -18.47 -16.25
CA THR A 133 7.29 -18.38 -16.74
C THR A 133 6.59 -17.12 -16.25
N GLN A 134 5.57 -16.66 -16.96
CA GLN A 134 4.68 -15.59 -16.52
C GLN A 134 3.51 -16.10 -15.67
N GLU A 135 3.32 -17.43 -15.55
CA GLU A 135 2.26 -18.02 -14.73
C GLU A 135 2.29 -17.50 -13.31
N THR A 136 1.14 -17.11 -12.77
CA THR A 136 0.99 -16.58 -11.41
C THR A 136 1.40 -17.59 -10.33
N GLY A 137 1.86 -17.07 -9.20
CA GLY A 137 2.09 -17.86 -8.01
C GLY A 137 0.83 -18.58 -7.53
N LYS A 138 1.00 -19.81 -7.06
CA LYS A 138 -0.04 -20.69 -6.53
C LYS A 138 0.13 -20.89 -5.02
N LEU A 139 -0.81 -21.60 -4.39
CA LEU A 139 -0.83 -21.79 -2.93
C LEU A 139 0.53 -22.24 -2.37
N ILE A 140 1.20 -23.20 -3.02
CA ILE A 140 2.51 -23.68 -2.54
C ILE A 140 3.61 -22.62 -2.64
N ASP A 141 3.53 -21.73 -3.63
CA ASP A 141 4.46 -20.60 -3.78
C ASP A 141 4.22 -19.56 -2.69
N TRP A 142 2.96 -19.31 -2.34
CA TRP A 142 2.60 -18.44 -1.22
C TRP A 142 3.12 -19.01 0.10
N LEU A 143 2.98 -20.32 0.32
CA LEU A 143 3.53 -21.01 1.48
C LEU A 143 5.06 -21.03 1.52
N ARG A 144 5.73 -21.06 0.36
CA ARG A 144 7.18 -20.89 0.26
C ARG A 144 7.61 -19.55 0.83
N GLN A 145 6.88 -18.48 0.52
CA GLN A 145 7.17 -17.15 1.05
C GLN A 145 7.04 -17.12 2.58
N VAL A 146 6.04 -17.79 3.16
CA VAL A 146 5.86 -17.89 4.63
C VAL A 146 7.04 -18.60 5.29
N LEU A 147 7.54 -19.67 4.68
CA LEU A 147 8.66 -20.44 5.23
C LEU A 147 9.94 -19.60 5.39
N ILE A 148 10.26 -18.79 4.38
CA ILE A 148 11.49 -18.00 4.37
C ILE A 148 11.36 -16.64 5.09
N LEU A 149 10.13 -16.25 5.44
CA LEU A 149 9.89 -14.93 6.01
C LEU A 149 10.49 -14.84 7.42
N PRO A 150 11.28 -13.79 7.75
CA PRO A 150 11.94 -13.69 9.05
C PRO A 150 10.95 -13.66 10.21
N SER A 151 11.23 -14.48 11.20
CA SER A 151 10.53 -14.51 12.48
C SER A 151 10.95 -13.35 13.37
N GLY A 152 10.09 -12.97 14.29
CA GLY A 152 10.34 -11.91 15.26
C GLY A 152 10.96 -12.44 16.56
N ARG A 153 11.04 -11.56 17.56
CA ARG A 153 11.41 -11.89 18.94
C ARG A 153 10.25 -11.50 19.85
N VAL A 154 9.26 -12.40 19.94
CA VAL A 154 7.99 -12.16 20.65
C VAL A 154 8.23 -11.81 22.12
N GLN A 155 9.24 -12.41 22.76
CA GLN A 155 9.65 -12.10 24.13
C GLN A 155 10.10 -10.65 24.33
N ASP A 156 10.59 -10.00 23.27
CA ASP A 156 11.01 -8.60 23.25
C ASP A 156 9.95 -7.69 22.60
N GLY A 157 8.74 -8.22 22.36
CA GLY A 157 7.60 -7.49 21.80
C GLY A 157 7.63 -7.31 20.28
N VAL A 158 8.63 -7.82 19.56
CA VAL A 158 8.71 -7.73 18.09
C VAL A 158 8.10 -9.00 17.48
N LEU A 159 6.99 -8.88 16.76
CA LEU A 159 6.34 -10.01 16.10
C LEU A 159 7.07 -10.41 14.81
N GLY A 160 6.66 -11.55 14.22
CA GLY A 160 7.14 -11.95 12.89
C GLY A 160 6.86 -10.88 11.85
N THR A 161 7.70 -10.85 10.81
CA THR A 161 7.53 -9.90 9.69
C THR A 161 6.09 -9.95 9.20
N THR A 162 5.44 -8.79 9.14
CA THR A 162 4.05 -8.68 8.68
C THR A 162 4.00 -8.84 7.18
N ILE A 163 3.05 -9.64 6.71
CA ILE A 163 2.75 -9.76 5.30
C ILE A 163 1.78 -8.63 4.95
N TYR A 164 2.21 -7.72 4.10
CA TYR A 164 1.35 -6.74 3.48
C TYR A 164 0.91 -7.28 2.11
N LEU A 165 -0.34 -7.72 2.03
CA LEU A 165 -0.93 -8.17 0.77
C LEU A 165 -1.54 -7.00 0.04
N ILE A 166 -1.04 -6.76 -1.15
CA ILE A 166 -1.73 -5.91 -2.12
C ILE A 166 -2.97 -6.64 -2.67
N PRO A 167 -3.87 -5.95 -3.40
CA PRO A 167 -5.10 -6.57 -3.84
C PRO A 167 -4.87 -7.80 -4.72
N PHE A 168 -5.75 -8.78 -4.60
CA PHE A 168 -5.74 -10.04 -5.38
C PHE A 168 -7.03 -10.22 -6.18
N HIS A 169 -7.72 -9.11 -6.43
CA HIS A 169 -8.96 -9.05 -7.19
C HIS A 169 -8.67 -8.98 -8.70
N PRO A 170 -9.60 -9.44 -9.55
CA PRO A 170 -9.45 -9.22 -10.98
C PRO A 170 -9.50 -7.73 -11.32
N ARG A 171 -8.73 -7.33 -12.34
CA ARG A 171 -8.45 -5.93 -12.69
C ARG A 171 -8.65 -5.66 -14.18
N GLU A 172 -8.84 -4.40 -14.51
CA GLU A 172 -8.89 -3.89 -15.88
C GLU A 172 -7.62 -3.10 -16.25
N PHE A 173 -7.28 -3.10 -17.54
CA PHE A 173 -6.19 -2.33 -18.16
C PHE A 173 -4.80 -2.53 -17.55
N GLY A 174 -4.58 -3.65 -16.86
CA GLY A 174 -3.33 -3.91 -16.16
C GLY A 174 -3.05 -2.88 -15.05
N CYS A 175 -4.08 -2.30 -14.44
CA CYS A 175 -3.93 -1.31 -13.37
C CYS A 175 -4.34 -1.91 -12.02
N ALA A 176 -3.42 -1.85 -11.04
CA ALA A 176 -3.60 -2.31 -9.67
C ALA A 176 -4.90 -1.83 -9.03
N TYR A 177 -5.24 -0.59 -9.35
CA TYR A 177 -6.23 0.25 -8.70
C TYR A 177 -7.58 0.26 -9.43
N LEU A 178 -7.77 -0.64 -10.42
CA LEU A 178 -9.03 -0.80 -11.15
C LEU A 178 -9.65 -2.19 -10.92
N PRO A 179 -10.13 -2.47 -9.69
CA PRO A 179 -10.81 -3.73 -9.43
C PRO A 179 -12.14 -3.79 -10.19
N VAL A 180 -12.38 -4.91 -10.86
CA VAL A 180 -13.68 -5.18 -11.52
C VAL A 180 -14.70 -5.78 -10.55
N SER A 181 -14.23 -6.34 -9.43
CA SER A 181 -15.03 -6.96 -8.37
C SER A 181 -14.21 -7.14 -7.09
N SER A 182 -14.86 -7.54 -5.99
CA SER A 182 -14.21 -7.95 -4.74
C SER A 182 -13.86 -9.45 -4.69
N GLU A 183 -14.05 -10.18 -5.79
CA GLU A 183 -13.74 -11.62 -5.88
C GLU A 183 -12.22 -11.85 -5.95
N VAL A 184 -11.75 -13.08 -5.72
CA VAL A 184 -10.34 -13.40 -5.97
C VAL A 184 -10.15 -13.64 -7.45
N SER A 185 -9.07 -13.09 -8.02
CA SER A 185 -8.76 -13.25 -9.44
C SER A 185 -8.69 -14.73 -9.83
N PRO A 186 -9.37 -15.15 -10.91
CA PRO A 186 -9.32 -16.53 -11.39
C PRO A 186 -7.91 -16.92 -11.85
N HIS A 187 -7.05 -15.96 -12.18
CA HIS A 187 -5.66 -16.23 -12.56
C HIS A 187 -4.87 -16.82 -11.39
N LEU A 188 -5.26 -16.59 -10.14
CA LEU A 188 -4.59 -17.14 -8.96
C LEU A 188 -4.97 -18.58 -8.63
N GLU A 189 -5.96 -19.16 -9.33
CA GLU A 189 -6.44 -20.51 -9.03
C GLU A 189 -5.34 -21.56 -9.19
N ASP A 190 -5.12 -22.37 -8.15
CA ASP A 190 -4.46 -23.67 -8.27
C ASP A 190 -5.50 -24.76 -8.55
N LYS A 191 -5.64 -25.15 -9.82
CA LYS A 191 -6.59 -26.17 -10.26
C LYS A 191 -6.35 -27.54 -9.63
N THR A 192 -5.11 -27.84 -9.27
CA THR A 192 -4.78 -29.11 -8.58
C THR A 192 -5.36 -29.09 -7.17
N ILE A 193 -5.21 -27.97 -6.45
CA ILE A 193 -5.80 -27.80 -5.13
C ILE A 193 -7.34 -27.79 -5.21
N THR A 194 -7.93 -27.06 -6.17
CA THR A 194 -9.39 -27.09 -6.38
C THR A 194 -9.89 -28.52 -6.58
N SER A 195 -9.29 -29.27 -7.50
CA SER A 195 -9.75 -30.63 -7.85
C SER A 195 -9.49 -31.68 -6.76
N LYS A 196 -8.38 -31.57 -5.99
CA LYS A 196 -7.98 -32.59 -5.00
C LYS A 196 -8.50 -32.30 -3.60
N LEU A 197 -8.58 -31.03 -3.21
CA LEU A 197 -8.98 -30.61 -1.86
C LEU A 197 -10.38 -30.01 -1.82
N GLY A 198 -10.96 -29.61 -2.96
CA GLY A 198 -12.26 -28.96 -3.04
C GLY A 198 -12.24 -27.49 -2.59
N LEU A 199 -11.06 -26.86 -2.59
CA LEU A 199 -10.88 -25.46 -2.20
C LEU A 199 -10.91 -24.57 -3.44
N ASP A 200 -11.94 -23.74 -3.58
CA ASP A 200 -11.95 -22.69 -4.59
C ASP A 200 -10.85 -21.65 -4.33
N THR A 201 -10.62 -20.74 -5.27
CA THR A 201 -9.54 -19.76 -5.18
C THR A 201 -9.63 -18.89 -3.93
N LYS A 202 -10.85 -18.53 -3.49
CA LYS A 202 -11.05 -17.77 -2.25
C LYS A 202 -10.63 -18.57 -1.01
N ALA A 203 -11.06 -19.83 -0.93
CA ALA A 203 -10.68 -20.74 0.14
C ALA A 203 -9.16 -21.02 0.17
N GLN A 204 -8.49 -21.02 -1.00
CA GLN A 204 -7.04 -21.11 -1.08
C GLN A 204 -6.35 -19.89 -0.44
N VAL A 205 -6.81 -18.67 -0.75
CA VAL A 205 -6.28 -17.44 -0.12
C VAL A 205 -6.57 -17.43 1.39
N GLN A 206 -7.78 -17.81 1.82
CA GLN A 206 -8.13 -17.92 3.24
C GLN A 206 -7.22 -18.94 3.97
N LEU A 207 -6.94 -20.08 3.34
CA LEU A 207 -6.03 -21.08 3.90
C LEU A 207 -4.61 -20.53 4.02
N PHE A 208 -4.12 -19.81 3.00
CA PHE A 208 -2.83 -19.13 3.04
C PHE A 208 -2.75 -18.13 4.21
N VAL A 209 -3.74 -17.24 4.37
CA VAL A 209 -3.74 -16.26 5.48
C VAL A 209 -3.73 -16.96 6.84
N LYS A 210 -4.59 -17.98 7.03
CA LYS A 210 -4.61 -18.78 8.26
C LYS A 210 -3.25 -19.42 8.56
N LEU A 211 -2.62 -20.04 7.56
CA LEU A 211 -1.32 -20.69 7.72
C LEU A 211 -0.20 -19.66 7.97
N ALA A 212 -0.21 -18.51 7.30
CA ALA A 212 0.74 -17.42 7.57
C ALA A 212 0.66 -16.93 9.03
N GLN A 213 -0.57 -16.74 9.54
CA GLN A 213 -0.81 -16.33 10.93
C GLN A 213 -0.38 -17.40 11.94
N LEU A 214 -0.63 -18.68 11.66
CA LEU A 214 -0.14 -19.79 12.49
C LEU A 214 1.40 -19.90 12.48
N ALA A 215 2.06 -19.51 11.39
CA ALA A 215 3.53 -19.41 11.30
C ALA A 215 4.11 -18.17 11.99
N GLY A 216 3.27 -17.32 12.60
CA GLY A 216 3.72 -16.17 13.40
C GLY A 216 3.69 -14.82 12.67
N HIS A 217 3.10 -14.75 11.48
CA HIS A 217 3.06 -13.53 10.67
C HIS A 217 1.68 -12.89 10.66
N CYS A 218 1.57 -11.65 11.14
CA CYS A 218 0.36 -10.85 10.93
C CYS A 218 0.16 -10.62 9.42
N VAL A 219 -1.09 -10.52 8.98
CA VAL A 219 -1.43 -10.22 7.58
C VAL A 219 -2.28 -8.97 7.51
N ILE A 220 -1.79 -7.94 6.83
CA ILE A 220 -2.55 -6.72 6.53
C ILE A 220 -2.89 -6.67 5.03
N TYR A 221 -3.99 -6.01 4.70
CA TYR A 221 -4.51 -5.93 3.34
C TYR A 221 -4.74 -4.49 2.88
N ASP A 222 -4.52 -4.25 1.60
CA ASP A 222 -4.75 -2.95 0.96
C ASP A 222 -6.24 -2.72 0.68
N ILE A 223 -6.76 -1.55 1.05
CA ILE A 223 -8.16 -1.15 0.79
C ILE A 223 -8.23 0.24 0.16
N LEU A 224 -9.26 0.45 -0.66
CA LEU A 224 -9.46 1.66 -1.43
C LEU A 224 -10.79 2.34 -1.04
N PRO A 225 -10.79 3.67 -0.84
CA PRO A 225 -12.02 4.47 -0.74
C PRO A 225 -12.65 4.78 -2.11
N GLN A 226 -12.26 4.05 -3.14
CA GLN A 226 -12.78 4.10 -4.50
C GLN A 226 -12.76 2.70 -5.13
N THR A 227 -13.39 2.55 -6.28
CA THR A 227 -13.42 1.29 -7.04
C THR A 227 -13.45 1.57 -8.55
N GLY A 228 -13.34 0.55 -9.41
CA GLY A 228 -13.52 0.72 -10.84
C GLY A 228 -14.93 1.24 -11.17
N ARG A 229 -15.04 2.16 -12.16
CA ARG A 229 -16.31 2.83 -12.54
C ARG A 229 -17.48 1.85 -12.61
N PHE A 230 -17.33 0.75 -13.34
CA PHE A 230 -18.36 -0.28 -13.50
C PHE A 230 -18.04 -1.60 -12.80
N SER A 231 -17.33 -1.53 -11.67
CA SER A 231 -17.11 -2.70 -10.83
C SER A 231 -18.44 -3.34 -10.40
N LYS A 232 -18.43 -4.64 -10.12
CA LYS A 232 -19.62 -5.35 -9.61
C LYS A 232 -20.21 -4.68 -8.37
N MET A 233 -19.38 -4.06 -7.51
CA MET A 233 -19.84 -3.27 -6.36
C MET A 233 -20.77 -2.12 -6.78
N VAL A 234 -20.36 -1.35 -7.80
CA VAL A 234 -21.14 -0.23 -8.33
C VAL A 234 -22.39 -0.71 -9.05
N LEU A 235 -22.29 -1.78 -9.85
CA LEU A 235 -23.45 -2.32 -10.56
C LEU A 235 -24.49 -2.91 -9.60
N ALA A 236 -24.07 -3.68 -8.60
CA ALA A 236 -24.97 -4.24 -7.59
C ALA A 236 -25.60 -3.16 -6.70
N ASN A 237 -24.93 -2.02 -6.53
CA ASN A 237 -25.38 -0.93 -5.68
C ASN A 237 -25.17 0.44 -6.35
N PRO A 238 -25.93 0.83 -7.40
CA PRO A 238 -25.65 2.07 -8.15
C PRO A 238 -25.62 3.34 -7.30
N ASN A 239 -26.29 3.34 -6.14
CA ASN A 239 -26.30 4.45 -5.19
C ASN A 239 -24.96 4.68 -4.46
N VAL A 240 -24.00 3.76 -4.54
CA VAL A 240 -22.67 3.92 -3.94
C VAL A 240 -21.77 4.87 -4.72
N ALA A 241 -22.10 5.17 -5.98
CA ALA A 241 -21.37 6.11 -6.83
C ALA A 241 -22.28 7.25 -7.30
N ARG A 242 -21.66 8.35 -7.72
CA ARG A 242 -22.36 9.39 -8.50
C ARG A 242 -22.37 9.01 -9.97
N TRP A 243 -23.36 9.49 -10.72
CA TRP A 243 -23.57 9.15 -12.13
C TRP A 243 -23.92 10.38 -12.97
N TYR A 244 -23.37 10.43 -14.17
CA TYR A 244 -23.77 11.33 -15.24
C TYR A 244 -24.76 10.65 -16.18
N ASP A 245 -25.69 11.45 -16.68
CA ASP A 245 -26.45 11.20 -17.90
C ASP A 245 -25.84 12.11 -18.98
N VAL A 246 -24.84 11.56 -19.67
CA VAL A 246 -24.03 12.28 -20.65
C VAL A 246 -24.86 12.71 -21.85
N ASN A 247 -25.85 11.90 -22.26
CA ASN A 247 -26.76 12.26 -23.35
C ASN A 247 -27.53 13.54 -23.00
N LYS A 248 -28.07 13.60 -21.78
CA LYS A 248 -28.77 14.80 -21.30
C LYS A 248 -27.85 16.02 -21.14
N LEU A 249 -26.60 15.82 -20.74
CA LEU A 249 -25.62 16.92 -20.70
C LEU A 249 -25.32 17.46 -22.08
N ILE A 250 -25.08 16.57 -23.05
CA ILE A 250 -24.86 16.95 -24.44
C ILE A 250 -26.05 17.77 -24.95
N GLU A 251 -27.29 17.32 -24.73
CA GLU A 251 -28.49 18.08 -25.12
C GLU A 251 -28.52 19.49 -24.52
N LYS A 252 -28.21 19.64 -23.23
CA LYS A 252 -28.17 20.96 -22.57
C LYS A 252 -27.06 21.85 -23.12
N ILE A 253 -25.87 21.29 -23.38
CA ILE A 253 -24.72 22.03 -23.90
C ILE A 253 -24.95 22.43 -25.36
N GLU A 254 -25.59 21.59 -26.17
CA GLU A 254 -25.97 21.92 -27.54
C GLU A 254 -26.91 23.14 -27.60
N LEU A 255 -27.87 23.25 -26.67
CA LEU A 255 -28.73 24.43 -26.55
C LEU A 255 -27.95 25.68 -26.12
N ALA A 256 -27.03 25.54 -25.17
CA ALA A 256 -26.16 26.66 -24.77
C ALA A 256 -25.24 27.10 -25.92
N ALA A 257 -24.81 26.17 -26.77
CA ALA A 257 -24.03 26.47 -27.97
C ALA A 257 -24.86 27.24 -29.02
N ASP A 258 -26.15 26.91 -29.19
CA ASP A 258 -27.06 27.70 -30.04
C ASP A 258 -27.18 29.14 -29.55
N GLU A 259 -27.36 29.33 -28.23
CA GLU A 259 -27.46 30.66 -27.62
C GLU A 259 -26.14 31.46 -27.75
N ALA A 260 -25.00 30.81 -27.52
CA ALA A 260 -23.68 31.43 -27.64
C ALA A 260 -23.37 31.84 -29.09
N ALA A 261 -23.68 30.99 -30.07
CA ALA A 261 -23.52 31.32 -31.49
C ALA A 261 -24.39 32.51 -31.91
N GLN A 262 -25.65 32.57 -31.44
CA GLN A 262 -26.53 33.71 -31.70
C GLN A 262 -26.00 35.01 -31.09
N LYS A 263 -25.41 34.94 -29.89
CA LYS A 263 -24.77 36.08 -29.24
C LYS A 263 -23.59 36.60 -30.05
N LEU A 264 -22.65 35.73 -30.43
CA LEU A 264 -21.48 36.13 -31.24
C LEU A 264 -21.88 36.76 -32.57
N LYS A 265 -22.91 36.21 -33.24
CA LYS A 265 -23.47 36.81 -34.47
C LYS A 265 -24.06 38.20 -34.25
N SER A 266 -24.62 38.44 -33.07
CA SER A 266 -25.24 39.72 -32.71
C SER A 266 -24.21 40.78 -32.34
N ASP A 267 -23.05 40.37 -31.82
CA ASP A 267 -21.93 41.27 -31.50
C ASP A 267 -21.29 41.83 -32.80
N GLY A 268 -21.36 41.09 -33.90
CA GLY A 268 -21.04 41.56 -35.26
C GLY A 268 -19.54 41.68 -35.56
N GLU A 269 -18.69 41.14 -34.68
CA GLU A 269 -17.22 41.18 -34.81
C GLU A 269 -16.65 40.06 -35.70
N ILE A 270 -17.38 38.94 -35.83
CA ILE A 270 -16.99 37.74 -36.59
C ILE A 270 -18.03 37.46 -37.68
N ASP A 271 -17.58 36.93 -38.82
CA ASP A 271 -18.47 36.53 -39.93
C ASP A 271 -19.50 35.48 -39.45
N PRO A 272 -20.82 35.71 -39.62
CA PRO A 272 -21.85 34.74 -39.27
C PRO A 272 -21.69 33.35 -39.90
N GLU A 273 -21.13 33.26 -41.11
CA GLU A 273 -20.88 31.96 -41.78
C GLU A 273 -19.77 31.19 -41.07
N ASP A 274 -18.71 31.87 -40.63
CA ASP A 274 -17.63 31.25 -39.87
C ASP A 274 -18.12 30.78 -38.49
N ILE A 275 -19.01 31.56 -37.85
CA ILE A 275 -19.65 31.15 -36.59
C ILE A 275 -20.50 29.90 -36.80
N ASP A 276 -21.27 29.81 -37.90
CA ASP A 276 -22.08 28.63 -38.22
C ASP A 276 -21.22 27.37 -38.40
N ILE A 277 -20.10 27.48 -39.12
CA ILE A 277 -19.14 26.39 -39.31
C ILE A 277 -18.60 25.92 -37.95
N VAL A 278 -18.13 26.85 -37.12
CA VAL A 278 -17.52 26.51 -35.83
C VAL A 278 -18.55 25.96 -34.85
N HIS A 279 -19.76 26.48 -34.85
CA HIS A 279 -20.89 25.97 -34.07
C HIS A 279 -21.20 24.50 -34.40
N ASP A 280 -21.28 24.16 -35.70
CA ASP A 280 -21.56 22.80 -36.14
C ASP A 280 -20.41 21.85 -35.77
N ILE A 281 -19.17 22.31 -35.90
CA ILE A 281 -17.99 21.58 -35.44
C ILE A 281 -18.06 21.36 -33.92
N TYR A 282 -18.34 22.39 -33.14
CA TYR A 282 -18.46 22.32 -31.69
C TYR A 282 -19.46 21.23 -31.26
N LYS A 283 -20.66 21.24 -31.84
CA LYS A 283 -21.70 20.22 -31.58
C LYS A 283 -21.27 18.82 -31.99
N ALA A 284 -20.56 18.68 -33.10
CA ALA A 284 -20.00 17.39 -33.50
C ALA A 284 -18.98 16.90 -32.47
N THR A 285 -18.04 17.75 -32.05
CA THR A 285 -16.98 17.45 -31.07
C THR A 285 -17.53 17.03 -29.71
N LEU A 286 -18.69 17.51 -29.28
CA LEU A 286 -19.35 17.04 -28.06
C LEU A 286 -19.67 15.54 -28.09
N LYS A 287 -19.96 14.99 -29.27
CA LYS A 287 -20.39 13.60 -29.47
C LYS A 287 -19.25 12.69 -29.93
N LYS A 288 -18.36 13.18 -30.79
CA LYS A 288 -17.16 12.50 -31.29
C LYS A 288 -16.28 13.43 -32.13
N GLY A 289 -15.00 13.11 -32.23
CA GLY A 289 -14.07 13.70 -33.18
C GLY A 289 -13.07 14.68 -32.56
N SER A 290 -11.91 14.78 -33.20
CA SER A 290 -10.92 15.84 -33.01
C SER A 290 -10.97 16.74 -34.23
N SER A 291 -10.95 18.05 -34.02
CA SER A 291 -10.91 19.03 -35.10
C SER A 291 -9.62 19.82 -34.99
N ASP A 292 -8.64 19.44 -35.81
CA ASP A 292 -7.53 20.32 -36.17
C ASP A 292 -8.13 21.51 -36.94
N LEU A 293 -8.41 22.59 -36.21
CA LEU A 293 -8.92 23.83 -36.78
C LEU A 293 -7.76 24.68 -37.26
N SER A 294 -7.99 25.45 -38.33
CA SER A 294 -7.07 26.55 -38.67
C SER A 294 -7.07 27.58 -37.54
N GLU A 295 -6.01 28.38 -37.43
CA GLU A 295 -5.87 29.43 -36.40
C GLU A 295 -7.09 30.36 -36.32
N HIS A 296 -7.67 30.69 -37.49
CA HIS A 296 -8.91 31.47 -37.59
C HIS A 296 -10.09 30.79 -36.90
N PHE A 297 -10.43 29.57 -37.30
CA PHE A 297 -11.56 28.83 -36.72
C PHE A 297 -11.32 28.42 -35.27
N GLN A 298 -10.06 28.19 -34.88
CA GLN A 298 -9.70 27.90 -33.49
C GLN A 298 -9.96 29.10 -32.57
N THR A 299 -9.73 30.31 -33.05
CA THR A 299 -10.01 31.54 -32.27
C THR A 299 -11.51 31.66 -31.98
N ILE A 300 -12.35 31.49 -33.01
CA ILE A 300 -13.81 31.51 -32.88
C ILE A 300 -14.29 30.36 -31.97
N PHE A 301 -13.69 29.17 -32.08
CA PHE A 301 -14.02 28.03 -31.24
C PHE A 301 -13.74 28.33 -29.76
N ASN A 302 -12.60 28.97 -29.47
CA ASN A 302 -12.24 29.36 -28.11
C ASN A 302 -13.20 30.42 -27.55
N GLU A 303 -13.59 31.42 -28.35
CA GLU A 303 -14.59 32.41 -27.91
C GLU A 303 -15.96 31.78 -27.63
N LEU A 304 -16.36 30.80 -28.43
CA LEU A 304 -17.58 30.03 -28.20
C LEU A 304 -17.47 29.21 -26.89
N GLU A 305 -16.34 28.52 -26.69
CA GLU A 305 -16.07 27.76 -25.46
C GLU A 305 -16.04 28.66 -24.22
N ASP A 306 -15.49 29.87 -24.28
CA ASP A 306 -15.44 30.82 -23.16
C ASP A 306 -16.86 31.24 -22.71
N ILE A 307 -17.81 31.36 -23.64
CA ILE A 307 -19.21 31.65 -23.33
C ILE A 307 -19.91 30.41 -22.71
N ILE A 308 -19.58 29.21 -23.20
CA ILE A 308 -20.28 27.96 -22.83
C ILE A 308 -19.70 27.32 -21.57
N ALA A 309 -18.41 27.46 -21.28
CA ALA A 309 -17.72 26.80 -20.17
C ALA A 309 -18.39 27.02 -18.80
N PRO A 310 -18.86 28.23 -18.43
CA PRO A 310 -19.63 28.44 -17.20
C PRO A 310 -20.93 27.61 -17.16
N LYS A 311 -21.59 27.41 -18.30
CA LYS A 311 -22.79 26.58 -18.42
C LYS A 311 -22.49 25.09 -18.30
N LYS A 312 -21.38 24.59 -18.87
CA LYS A 312 -20.94 23.20 -18.65
C LYS A 312 -20.77 22.89 -17.16
N LYS A 313 -20.15 23.82 -16.42
CA LYS A 313 -19.98 23.72 -14.96
C LYS A 313 -21.33 23.70 -14.25
N GLU A 314 -22.20 24.68 -14.54
CA GLU A 314 -23.56 24.76 -13.97
C GLU A 314 -24.36 23.45 -14.19
N PHE A 315 -24.35 22.92 -15.42
CA PHE A 315 -25.11 21.72 -15.78
C PHE A 315 -24.55 20.46 -15.12
N SER A 316 -23.22 20.33 -15.07
CA SER A 316 -22.54 19.21 -14.40
C SER A 316 -22.82 19.22 -12.89
N ASP A 317 -22.69 20.38 -12.25
CA ASP A 317 -22.93 20.56 -10.82
C ASP A 317 -24.40 20.27 -10.46
N GLU A 318 -25.35 20.76 -11.26
CA GLU A 318 -26.78 20.46 -11.08
C GLU A 318 -27.08 18.95 -11.17
N MET A 319 -26.40 18.25 -12.08
CA MET A 319 -26.56 16.81 -12.26
C MET A 319 -25.99 16.02 -11.08
N MET A 320 -24.93 16.51 -10.44
CA MET A 320 -24.29 15.85 -9.29
C MET A 320 -24.99 16.04 -7.95
N LYS A 321 -25.99 16.93 -7.87
CA LYS A 321 -26.82 17.11 -6.66
C LYS A 321 -27.65 15.86 -6.35
N LYS A 322 -27.88 15.61 -5.06
CA LYS A 322 -28.63 14.46 -4.51
C LYS A 322 -29.97 14.22 -5.22
N ALA A 323 -30.74 15.26 -5.49
CA ALA A 323 -32.05 15.14 -6.14
C ALA A 323 -31.96 14.60 -7.58
N SER A 324 -30.92 14.98 -8.31
CA SER A 324 -30.62 14.46 -9.65
C SER A 324 -30.09 13.03 -9.57
N GLN A 325 -29.15 12.78 -8.66
CA GLN A 325 -28.53 11.48 -8.43
C GLN A 325 -29.55 10.37 -8.10
N ILE A 326 -30.54 10.65 -7.26
CA ILE A 326 -31.62 9.69 -6.95
C ILE A 326 -32.31 9.18 -8.22
N LYS A 327 -32.52 10.04 -9.23
CA LYS A 327 -33.19 9.66 -10.48
C LYS A 327 -32.26 8.84 -11.38
N ILE A 328 -31.01 9.28 -11.53
CA ILE A 328 -30.02 8.64 -12.41
C ILE A 328 -29.64 7.26 -11.87
N GLN A 329 -29.34 7.16 -10.56
CA GLN A 329 -29.02 5.91 -9.88
C GLN A 329 -30.18 4.92 -9.95
N LYS A 330 -31.43 5.39 -9.85
CA LYS A 330 -32.61 4.55 -10.04
C LYS A 330 -32.66 3.98 -11.46
N ARG A 331 -32.41 4.80 -12.48
CA ARG A 331 -32.38 4.33 -13.87
C ARG A 331 -31.27 3.30 -14.10
N ALA A 332 -30.08 3.56 -13.57
CA ALA A 332 -28.98 2.59 -13.63
C ALA A 332 -29.37 1.26 -12.96
N ALA A 333 -29.99 1.31 -11.78
CA ALA A 333 -30.45 0.10 -11.08
C ALA A 333 -31.53 -0.68 -11.85
N GLU A 334 -32.45 0.01 -12.53
CA GLU A 334 -33.45 -0.63 -13.39
C GLU A 334 -32.80 -1.39 -14.56
N ILE A 335 -31.81 -0.79 -15.23
CA ILE A 335 -31.06 -1.42 -16.33
C ILE A 335 -30.27 -2.64 -15.84
N VAL A 336 -29.54 -2.49 -14.72
CA VAL A 336 -28.79 -3.59 -14.12
C VAL A 336 -29.72 -4.76 -13.80
N ALA A 337 -30.86 -4.47 -13.16
CA ALA A 337 -31.83 -5.50 -12.79
C ALA A 337 -32.46 -6.17 -14.00
N GLU A 338 -32.78 -5.43 -15.07
CA GLU A 338 -33.32 -5.98 -16.31
C GLU A 338 -32.36 -7.00 -16.95
N ILE A 339 -31.09 -6.62 -17.13
CA ILE A 339 -30.10 -7.45 -17.82
C ILE A 339 -29.73 -8.70 -17.03
N ASN A 340 -29.54 -8.54 -15.71
CA ASN A 340 -29.16 -9.62 -14.82
C ASN A 340 -30.37 -10.39 -14.27
N GLU A 341 -31.59 -10.12 -14.78
CA GLU A 341 -32.83 -10.81 -14.41
C GLU A 341 -33.14 -10.75 -12.89
N LEU A 342 -32.78 -9.63 -12.27
CA LEU A 342 -32.89 -9.41 -10.83
C LEU A 342 -34.27 -8.85 -10.46
N LYS A 343 -34.73 -9.20 -9.25
CA LYS A 343 -36.01 -8.72 -8.74
C LYS A 343 -35.92 -7.23 -8.35
N PRO A 344 -36.76 -6.35 -8.92
CA PRO A 344 -36.78 -4.94 -8.56
C PRO A 344 -37.00 -4.72 -7.05
N GLY A 345 -36.28 -3.76 -6.47
CA GLY A 345 -36.46 -3.33 -5.08
C GLY A 345 -35.85 -4.26 -4.01
N LYS A 346 -35.07 -5.28 -4.40
CA LYS A 346 -34.25 -6.05 -3.46
C LYS A 346 -32.81 -5.53 -3.43
N LYS A 347 -32.12 -5.74 -2.31
CA LYS A 347 -30.67 -5.57 -2.26
C LYS A 347 -30.01 -6.70 -3.04
N HIS A 348 -28.99 -6.35 -3.82
CA HIS A 348 -28.19 -7.27 -4.62
C HIS A 348 -26.74 -7.26 -4.11
N SER A 349 -26.06 -8.37 -4.33
CA SER A 349 -24.62 -8.53 -4.10
C SER A 349 -23.86 -8.58 -5.43
N GLU A 350 -22.54 -8.52 -5.36
CA GLU A 350 -21.69 -8.66 -6.55
C GLU A 350 -21.93 -9.98 -7.29
N ASP A 351 -22.15 -11.07 -6.55
CA ASP A 351 -22.43 -12.41 -7.10
C ASP A 351 -23.69 -12.44 -7.99
N ASP A 352 -24.63 -11.50 -7.79
CA ASP A 352 -25.84 -11.39 -8.60
C ASP A 352 -25.56 -10.77 -9.99
N ILE A 353 -24.39 -10.13 -10.19
CA ILE A 353 -23.98 -9.51 -11.44
C ILE A 353 -23.29 -10.54 -12.33
N THR A 354 -24.08 -11.25 -13.14
CA THR A 354 -23.62 -12.34 -14.00
C THR A 354 -23.34 -11.92 -15.44
N LYS A 355 -23.93 -10.82 -15.90
CA LYS A 355 -23.78 -10.27 -17.27
C LYS A 355 -23.15 -8.88 -17.25
N GLN A 356 -21.99 -8.75 -16.61
CA GLN A 356 -21.31 -7.46 -16.38
C GLN A 356 -21.06 -6.68 -17.68
N GLY A 357 -20.45 -7.30 -18.70
CA GLY A 357 -20.15 -6.63 -19.98
C GLY A 357 -21.40 -6.11 -20.71
N GLU A 358 -22.46 -6.92 -20.79
CA GLU A 358 -23.75 -6.51 -21.39
C GLU A 358 -24.38 -5.35 -20.62
N THR A 359 -24.31 -5.40 -19.29
CA THR A 359 -24.79 -4.34 -18.40
C THR A 359 -24.07 -3.02 -18.68
N ILE A 360 -22.74 -3.06 -18.76
CA ILE A 360 -21.90 -1.89 -19.06
C ILE A 360 -22.27 -1.30 -20.43
N GLN A 361 -22.33 -2.13 -21.47
CA GLN A 361 -22.68 -1.68 -22.82
C GLN A 361 -24.04 -0.98 -22.86
N LYS A 362 -25.04 -1.53 -22.16
CA LYS A 362 -26.37 -0.92 -22.10
C LYS A 362 -26.37 0.41 -21.35
N LEU A 363 -25.71 0.49 -20.19
CA LEU A 363 -25.57 1.74 -19.43
C LEU A 363 -24.91 2.83 -20.28
N ILE A 364 -23.79 2.50 -20.93
CA ILE A 364 -23.07 3.41 -21.83
C ILE A 364 -23.97 3.87 -22.99
N SER A 365 -24.73 2.96 -23.61
CA SER A 365 -25.65 3.31 -24.71
C SER A 365 -26.76 4.27 -24.28
N GLU A 366 -27.15 4.26 -23.00
CA GLU A 366 -28.10 5.21 -22.42
C GLU A 366 -27.44 6.47 -21.88
N GLY A 367 -26.12 6.63 -22.06
CA GLY A 367 -25.35 7.78 -21.60
C GLY A 367 -25.05 7.76 -20.10
N LEU A 368 -25.23 6.62 -19.42
CA LEU A 368 -25.07 6.51 -17.98
C LEU A 368 -23.64 6.12 -17.60
N TRP A 369 -22.94 7.05 -16.96
CA TRP A 369 -21.54 6.89 -16.59
C TRP A 369 -21.30 7.23 -15.12
N PRO A 370 -20.66 6.34 -14.33
CA PRO A 370 -20.17 6.66 -13.00
C PRO A 370 -19.20 7.84 -13.06
N ALA A 371 -19.29 8.76 -12.11
CA ALA A 371 -18.46 9.94 -12.03
C ALA A 371 -16.99 9.55 -11.76
N PRO A 372 -16.01 10.20 -12.43
CA PRO A 372 -14.59 9.91 -12.20
C PRO A 372 -14.10 10.26 -10.81
N GLY A 373 -12.96 9.65 -10.47
CA GLY A 373 -12.15 9.95 -9.29
C GLY A 373 -11.29 11.21 -9.39
N GLY A 374 -11.43 12.05 -10.41
CA GLY A 374 -10.86 13.39 -10.42
C GLY A 374 -9.35 13.51 -10.60
N ALA A 375 -8.85 14.74 -10.51
CA ALA A 375 -7.42 15.06 -10.47
C ALA A 375 -6.88 15.13 -9.04
N TRP A 376 -5.59 14.83 -8.87
CA TRP A 376 -4.91 14.72 -7.57
C TRP A 376 -5.11 15.93 -6.64
N CYS A 377 -5.22 17.15 -7.18
CA CYS A 377 -5.47 18.39 -6.43
C CYS A 377 -6.84 19.04 -6.72
N SER A 378 -7.78 18.29 -7.32
CA SER A 378 -9.12 18.81 -7.63
C SER A 378 -10.07 18.83 -6.43
N ALA A 379 -11.03 19.76 -6.50
CA ALA A 379 -12.15 19.92 -5.58
C ALA A 379 -13.47 19.96 -6.36
N GLY A 380 -14.59 19.81 -5.65
CA GLY A 380 -15.92 19.86 -6.25
C GLY A 380 -16.26 18.65 -7.12
N THR A 381 -16.96 18.92 -8.21
CA THR A 381 -17.48 17.91 -9.15
C THR A 381 -16.76 18.00 -10.50
N PRO A 382 -16.40 16.85 -11.11
CA PRO A 382 -15.89 16.83 -12.48
C PRO A 382 -16.87 17.51 -13.45
N VAL A 383 -16.35 18.24 -14.42
CA VAL A 383 -17.16 18.93 -15.43
C VAL A 383 -17.08 18.15 -16.73
N PHE A 384 -18.22 17.69 -17.24
CA PHE A 384 -18.23 17.03 -18.55
C PHE A 384 -17.81 18.03 -19.62
N ASP A 385 -16.81 17.67 -20.40
CA ASP A 385 -16.29 18.53 -21.47
C ASP A 385 -16.84 18.11 -22.83
N ARG A 386 -16.59 16.85 -23.20
CA ARG A 386 -16.98 16.23 -24.48
C ARG A 386 -16.79 14.72 -24.41
N MET A 387 -17.24 13.99 -25.42
CA MET A 387 -16.80 12.62 -25.62
C MET A 387 -15.36 12.56 -26.17
N SER A 388 -14.68 11.43 -26.00
CA SER A 388 -13.38 11.16 -26.60
C SER A 388 -13.42 11.26 -28.13
N GLU A 389 -12.25 11.31 -28.77
CA GLU A 389 -12.17 11.46 -30.23
C GLU A 389 -12.94 10.36 -30.98
N THR A 390 -12.95 9.14 -30.45
CA THR A 390 -13.70 8.01 -31.02
C THR A 390 -15.18 7.98 -30.61
N GLY A 391 -15.55 8.77 -29.60
CA GLY A 391 -16.90 8.79 -29.01
C GLY A 391 -17.16 7.69 -27.99
N ASP A 392 -16.11 6.95 -27.57
CA ASP A 392 -16.27 5.73 -26.78
C ASP A 392 -16.40 5.97 -25.27
N TYR A 393 -15.92 7.12 -24.77
CA TYR A 393 -15.98 7.46 -23.35
C TYR A 393 -16.02 8.98 -23.12
N PRO A 394 -16.67 9.44 -22.03
CA PRO A 394 -16.71 10.86 -21.68
C PRO A 394 -15.38 11.36 -21.12
N MET A 395 -14.99 12.57 -21.53
CA MET A 395 -13.87 13.34 -21.02
C MET A 395 -14.38 14.40 -20.03
N PHE A 396 -13.62 14.61 -18.96
CA PHE A 396 -13.95 15.57 -17.91
C PHE A 396 -12.82 16.56 -17.70
N LYS A 397 -13.20 17.80 -17.39
CA LYS A 397 -12.30 18.81 -16.84
C LYS A 397 -12.43 18.83 -15.32
N HIS A 398 -11.32 19.08 -14.65
CA HIS A 398 -11.20 19.10 -13.19
C HIS A 398 -10.66 20.44 -12.74
N PHE A 399 -11.24 20.95 -11.65
CA PHE A 399 -10.88 22.26 -11.12
C PHE A 399 -10.46 22.15 -9.66
N ASP A 400 -9.54 22.99 -9.23
CA ASP A 400 -9.22 23.15 -7.81
C ASP A 400 -10.24 24.05 -7.10
N PHE A 401 -10.02 24.31 -5.80
CA PHE A 401 -10.88 25.19 -5.01
C PHE A 401 -10.83 26.67 -5.44
N LYS A 402 -9.80 27.07 -6.19
CA LYS A 402 -9.64 28.41 -6.79
C LYS A 402 -10.26 28.50 -8.19
N CYS A 403 -10.85 27.40 -8.67
CA CYS A 403 -11.41 27.25 -10.02
C CYS A 403 -10.36 27.27 -11.16
N GLU A 404 -9.10 26.92 -10.86
CA GLU A 404 -8.06 26.71 -11.87
C GLU A 404 -8.16 25.31 -12.47
N ASP A 405 -7.89 25.16 -13.77
CA ASP A 405 -7.95 23.88 -14.47
C ASP A 405 -6.74 23.00 -14.10
N VAL A 406 -7.01 21.89 -13.44
CA VAL A 406 -6.03 20.91 -12.97
C VAL A 406 -6.19 19.55 -13.66
N THR A 407 -6.87 19.51 -14.80
CA THR A 407 -7.19 18.28 -15.55
C THR A 407 -5.94 17.47 -15.91
N HIS A 408 -4.79 18.13 -16.10
CA HIS A 408 -3.52 17.47 -16.40
C HIS A 408 -2.99 16.58 -15.26
N PHE A 409 -3.55 16.69 -14.05
CA PHE A 409 -3.28 15.80 -12.91
C PHE A 409 -4.34 14.69 -12.73
N ALA A 410 -5.25 14.48 -13.68
CA ALA A 410 -6.30 13.46 -13.64
C ALA A 410 -5.81 12.06 -14.04
N ASN A 411 -4.95 11.48 -13.20
CA ASN A 411 -4.45 10.11 -13.38
C ASN A 411 -5.43 9.00 -12.92
N LEU A 412 -6.54 9.36 -12.24
CA LEU A 412 -7.51 8.43 -11.67
C LEU A 412 -8.91 8.51 -12.29
N ASP A 413 -9.03 9.12 -13.47
CA ASP A 413 -10.33 9.27 -14.12
C ASP A 413 -10.98 7.92 -14.45
N CYS A 414 -10.24 6.82 -14.52
CA CYS A 414 -10.77 5.47 -14.70
C CYS A 414 -11.42 4.85 -13.44
N GLN A 415 -11.31 5.50 -12.27
CA GLN A 415 -11.93 5.07 -11.00
C GLN A 415 -13.20 5.86 -10.71
N THR A 416 -14.00 5.38 -9.76
CA THR A 416 -15.12 6.12 -9.16
C THR A 416 -15.04 6.08 -7.63
N PRO A 417 -15.12 7.24 -6.96
CA PRO A 417 -15.10 7.31 -5.51
C PRO A 417 -16.47 6.97 -4.93
N TYR A 418 -16.49 6.40 -3.73
CA TYR A 418 -17.75 6.18 -3.00
C TYR A 418 -18.42 7.53 -2.70
N TYR A 419 -19.73 7.61 -2.89
CA TYR A 419 -20.54 8.81 -2.74
C TYR A 419 -20.85 9.11 -1.26
N PHE A 420 -19.81 9.43 -0.47
CA PHE A 420 -19.90 9.62 0.97
C PHE A 420 -20.58 10.92 1.41
N VAL A 421 -20.55 11.98 0.58
CA VAL A 421 -21.02 13.32 0.94
C VAL A 421 -21.81 13.96 -0.19
N TYR A 422 -22.89 14.65 0.17
CA TYR A 422 -23.64 15.54 -0.70
C TYR A 422 -22.96 16.92 -0.71
N LEU A 423 -22.04 17.16 -1.66
CA LEU A 423 -21.19 18.37 -1.70
C LEU A 423 -22.00 19.67 -1.69
N GLU A 424 -23.23 19.67 -2.21
CA GLU A 424 -24.10 20.86 -2.21
C GLU A 424 -24.58 21.28 -0.81
N SER A 425 -24.44 20.41 0.20
CA SER A 425 -24.95 20.63 1.56
C SER A 425 -23.97 20.28 2.67
N GLY A 426 -22.90 19.53 2.35
CA GLY A 426 -22.01 18.93 3.34
C GLY A 426 -22.63 17.76 4.11
N GLU A 427 -23.88 17.36 3.83
CA GLU A 427 -24.52 16.24 4.52
C GLU A 427 -23.89 14.90 4.11
N TYR A 428 -23.59 14.07 5.11
CA TYR A 428 -23.07 12.71 4.90
C TYR A 428 -24.13 11.74 4.40
N ASN A 429 -23.79 10.98 3.36
CA ASN A 429 -24.58 9.89 2.80
C ASN A 429 -24.43 8.62 3.66
N LYS A 430 -25.10 8.61 4.82
CA LYS A 430 -25.01 7.52 5.81
C LYS A 430 -25.22 6.11 5.23
N PRO A 431 -26.20 5.85 4.34
CA PRO A 431 -26.37 4.53 3.76
C PRO A 431 -25.14 4.01 3.00
N VAL A 432 -24.41 4.87 2.29
CA VAL A 432 -23.19 4.49 1.56
C VAL A 432 -22.04 4.27 2.54
N ILE A 433 -21.91 5.11 3.56
CA ILE A 433 -20.92 4.95 4.63
C ILE A 433 -21.12 3.61 5.36
N ASP A 434 -22.36 3.29 5.74
CA ASP A 434 -22.69 2.04 6.42
C ASP A 434 -22.35 0.82 5.53
N LEU A 435 -22.66 0.89 4.22
CA LEU A 435 -22.34 -0.17 3.28
C LEU A 435 -20.82 -0.39 3.16
N TYR A 436 -20.05 0.70 3.04
CA TYR A 436 -18.59 0.62 2.96
C TYR A 436 -17.98 0.01 4.22
N ILE A 437 -18.40 0.46 5.41
CA ILE A 437 -17.89 -0.07 6.68
C ILE A 437 -18.27 -1.55 6.86
N GLU A 438 -19.49 -1.94 6.51
CA GLU A 438 -19.89 -3.36 6.56
C GLU A 438 -19.12 -4.21 5.54
N HIS A 439 -18.80 -3.66 4.36
CA HIS A 439 -17.92 -4.33 3.40
C HIS A 439 -16.52 -4.56 4.00
N LEU A 440 -15.92 -3.55 4.64
CA LEU A 440 -14.61 -3.70 5.30
C LEU A 440 -14.64 -4.73 6.45
N LYS A 441 -15.68 -4.71 7.29
CA LYS A 441 -15.85 -5.71 8.36
C LYS A 441 -16.03 -7.12 7.81
N LYS A 442 -16.72 -7.26 6.67
CA LYS A 442 -16.89 -8.54 5.99
C LYS A 442 -15.55 -9.00 5.43
N LEU A 443 -14.80 -8.13 4.77
CA LEU A 443 -13.47 -8.43 4.23
C LEU A 443 -12.51 -8.89 5.34
N GLN A 444 -12.48 -8.15 6.47
CA GLN A 444 -11.74 -8.55 7.67
C GLN A 444 -12.16 -9.94 8.15
N SER A 445 -13.47 -10.19 8.26
CA SER A 445 -13.99 -11.47 8.77
C SER A 445 -13.79 -12.64 7.81
N ASP A 446 -13.84 -12.39 6.50
CA ASP A 446 -13.73 -13.43 5.47
C ASP A 446 -12.30 -14.00 5.43
N TYR A 447 -11.29 -13.16 5.61
CA TYR A 447 -9.88 -13.57 5.50
C TYR A 447 -9.14 -13.58 6.84
N ASN A 448 -9.73 -13.03 7.90
CA ASN A 448 -9.10 -12.83 9.20
C ASN A 448 -7.85 -11.91 9.14
N PHE A 449 -7.92 -10.82 8.35
CA PHE A 449 -6.83 -9.84 8.33
C PHE A 449 -6.62 -9.20 9.72
N ASP A 450 -5.36 -8.92 10.06
CA ASP A 450 -4.91 -8.27 11.29
C ASP A 450 -4.86 -6.75 11.17
N GLY A 451 -5.05 -6.21 9.97
CA GLY A 451 -5.04 -4.78 9.72
C GLY A 451 -5.33 -4.42 8.28
N PHE A 452 -5.54 -3.12 8.04
CA PHE A 452 -5.67 -2.56 6.70
C PHE A 452 -4.68 -1.42 6.48
N ARG A 453 -4.16 -1.35 5.25
CA ARG A 453 -3.60 -0.14 4.68
C ARG A 453 -4.66 0.52 3.83
N VAL A 454 -4.88 1.82 4.00
CA VAL A 454 -5.79 2.61 3.17
C VAL A 454 -4.98 3.38 2.14
N ASP A 455 -5.24 3.10 0.87
CA ASP A 455 -4.63 3.74 -0.30
C ASP A 455 -5.27 5.08 -0.61
N HIS A 456 -4.51 5.98 -1.23
CA HIS A 456 -4.98 7.25 -1.81
C HIS A 456 -5.71 8.16 -0.79
N ILE A 457 -5.06 8.37 0.36
CA ILE A 457 -5.55 9.23 1.43
C ILE A 457 -4.50 10.25 1.88
N ASP A 458 -3.76 10.84 0.95
CA ASP A 458 -2.77 11.89 1.22
C ASP A 458 -3.40 13.29 1.36
N HIS A 459 -4.43 13.59 0.55
CA HIS A 459 -5.13 14.88 0.54
C HIS A 459 -6.53 14.81 1.19
N ILE A 460 -6.67 14.30 2.42
CA ILE A 460 -8.01 14.19 3.05
C ILE A 460 -8.46 15.47 3.77
N VAL A 461 -7.53 16.15 4.43
CA VAL A 461 -7.82 17.24 5.39
C VAL A 461 -7.19 18.57 5.02
N ASP A 462 -6.67 18.67 3.79
CA ASP A 462 -6.02 19.85 3.26
C ASP A 462 -7.00 20.73 2.45
N GLU A 463 -6.49 21.85 1.94
CA GLU A 463 -7.31 22.90 1.31
C GLU A 463 -8.04 22.45 0.04
N VAL A 464 -7.63 21.36 -0.61
CA VAL A 464 -8.29 20.82 -1.81
C VAL A 464 -9.41 19.83 -1.48
N SER A 465 -9.54 19.41 -0.21
CA SER A 465 -10.51 18.39 0.19
C SER A 465 -11.44 18.79 1.31
N GLU A 466 -11.03 19.73 2.16
CA GLU A 466 -11.84 20.18 3.27
C GLU A 466 -11.72 21.69 3.51
N GLN A 467 -12.84 22.33 3.78
CA GLN A 467 -12.90 23.73 4.19
C GLN A 467 -13.73 23.84 5.47
N ASP A 468 -13.13 24.39 6.53
CA ASP A 468 -13.78 24.60 7.84
C ASP A 468 -14.46 23.34 8.42
N GLY A 469 -13.86 22.15 8.22
CA GLY A 469 -14.44 20.87 8.67
C GLY A 469 -15.45 20.25 7.70
N VAL A 470 -15.75 20.90 6.58
CA VAL A 470 -16.73 20.46 5.58
C VAL A 470 -16.01 19.90 4.35
N PRO A 471 -16.29 18.65 3.94
CA PRO A 471 -15.70 18.08 2.73
C PRO A 471 -16.14 18.84 1.48
N ILE A 472 -15.18 19.22 0.64
CA ILE A 472 -15.40 19.91 -0.63
C ILE A 472 -15.00 19.07 -1.85
N SER A 473 -14.38 17.90 -1.64
CA SER A 473 -13.97 16.98 -2.71
C SER A 473 -14.67 15.62 -2.59
N TYR A 474 -14.44 14.77 -3.60
CA TYR A 474 -14.96 13.41 -3.65
C TYR A 474 -14.19 12.40 -2.78
N ARG A 475 -13.08 12.81 -2.14
CA ARG A 475 -12.23 11.92 -1.36
C ARG A 475 -12.94 11.44 -0.08
N ALA A 476 -12.47 10.34 0.50
CA ALA A 476 -13.03 9.80 1.74
C ALA A 476 -12.88 10.80 2.88
N PRO A 477 -13.97 11.33 3.45
CA PRO A 477 -13.88 12.31 4.53
C PRO A 477 -13.26 11.72 5.80
N ARG A 478 -12.54 12.53 6.58
CA ARG A 478 -11.90 12.11 7.85
C ARG A 478 -12.86 11.35 8.78
N CYS A 479 -14.12 11.77 8.87
CA CYS A 479 -15.11 11.14 9.76
C CYS A 479 -15.54 9.74 9.29
N VAL A 480 -15.47 9.45 7.98
CA VAL A 480 -15.76 8.13 7.43
C VAL A 480 -14.63 7.18 7.77
N LEU A 481 -13.38 7.62 7.57
CA LEU A 481 -12.19 6.85 7.90
C LEU A 481 -12.09 6.59 9.42
N GLY A 482 -12.30 7.63 10.25
CA GLY A 482 -12.33 7.48 11.70
C GLY A 482 -13.41 6.52 12.19
N ARG A 483 -14.62 6.60 11.63
CA ARG A 483 -15.70 5.66 11.96
C ARG A 483 -15.36 4.23 11.54
N ALA A 484 -14.81 4.04 10.34
CA ALA A 484 -14.40 2.72 9.85
C ALA A 484 -13.36 2.08 10.76
N ASN A 485 -12.30 2.81 11.10
CA ASN A 485 -11.22 2.34 11.96
C ASN A 485 -11.73 2.02 13.38
N LYS A 486 -12.56 2.88 13.96
CA LYS A 486 -13.18 2.65 15.26
C LYS A 486 -14.02 1.37 15.28
N GLU A 487 -14.92 1.19 14.31
CA GLU A 487 -15.80 0.02 14.29
C GLU A 487 -15.04 -1.30 14.02
N LEU A 488 -13.93 -1.26 13.27
CA LEU A 488 -13.05 -2.40 13.08
C LEU A 488 -12.29 -2.74 14.36
N LYS A 489 -11.69 -1.75 15.04
CA LYS A 489 -10.96 -1.93 16.30
C LYS A 489 -11.88 -2.37 17.45
N GLU A 490 -13.13 -1.92 17.50
CA GLU A 490 -14.12 -2.40 18.46
C GLU A 490 -14.42 -3.91 18.31
N LYS A 491 -14.45 -4.40 17.06
CA LYS A 491 -14.68 -5.82 16.74
C LYS A 491 -13.43 -6.68 16.92
N VAL A 492 -12.27 -6.15 16.52
CA VAL A 492 -10.97 -6.82 16.54
C VAL A 492 -9.97 -5.87 17.23
N PRO A 493 -9.81 -5.97 18.57
CA PRO A 493 -9.02 -5.00 19.33
C PRO A 493 -7.59 -4.82 18.84
N HIS A 494 -6.94 -5.88 18.36
CA HIS A 494 -5.57 -5.81 17.84
C HIS A 494 -5.47 -5.31 16.39
N PHE A 495 -6.57 -4.89 15.77
CA PHE A 495 -6.57 -4.49 14.36
C PHE A 495 -5.72 -3.24 14.14
N ALA A 496 -4.74 -3.33 13.24
CA ALA A 496 -3.84 -2.23 12.91
C ALA A 496 -4.30 -1.46 11.66
N THR A 497 -4.16 -0.15 11.66
CA THR A 497 -4.54 0.70 10.52
C THR A 497 -3.35 1.54 10.04
N LEU A 498 -3.08 1.50 8.73
CA LEU A 498 -1.99 2.24 8.08
C LEU A 498 -2.54 3.21 7.04
N ALA A 499 -2.13 4.47 7.09
CA ALA A 499 -2.54 5.50 6.13
C ALA A 499 -1.44 5.82 5.13
N GLU A 500 -1.73 5.75 3.83
CA GLU A 500 -0.87 6.36 2.82
C GLU A 500 -1.05 7.89 2.81
N TYR A 501 -0.24 8.60 3.59
CA TYR A 501 -0.39 10.05 3.78
C TYR A 501 0.76 10.89 3.17
N MET A 502 1.96 10.34 2.98
CA MET A 502 3.14 11.07 2.45
C MET A 502 3.59 12.32 3.27
N LEU A 503 3.03 12.54 4.46
CA LEU A 503 3.48 13.47 5.51
C LEU A 503 3.57 14.98 5.18
N TRP A 504 3.04 15.45 4.05
CA TRP A 504 3.13 16.82 3.53
C TRP A 504 3.08 17.95 4.59
N ASP A 505 1.89 18.47 4.90
CA ASP A 505 1.69 19.55 5.87
C ASP A 505 1.66 19.06 7.33
N LYS A 506 2.14 17.84 7.58
CA LYS A 506 2.22 17.22 8.91
C LYS A 506 0.90 17.22 9.71
N PHE A 507 -0.21 16.84 9.07
CA PHE A 507 -1.54 16.63 9.68
C PHE A 507 -1.60 15.41 10.62
N TYR A 508 -0.59 15.23 11.49
CA TYR A 508 -0.46 14.05 12.35
C TYR A 508 -1.66 13.87 13.25
N LYS A 509 -2.19 14.96 13.82
CA LYS A 509 -3.34 14.93 14.71
C LYS A 509 -4.57 14.41 13.98
N GLU A 510 -4.84 14.89 12.77
CA GLU A 510 -6.02 14.54 12.00
C GLU A 510 -6.01 13.05 11.62
N TYR A 511 -4.88 12.52 11.15
CA TYR A 511 -4.78 11.09 10.82
C TYR A 511 -4.75 10.20 12.07
N HIS A 512 -4.09 10.64 13.14
CA HIS A 512 -3.95 9.84 14.35
C HIS A 512 -5.21 9.87 15.23
N GLU A 513 -5.69 11.05 15.61
CA GLU A 513 -6.75 11.21 16.61
C GLU A 513 -8.15 11.25 16.00
N ASP A 514 -8.34 11.94 14.85
CA ASP A 514 -9.67 12.02 14.23
C ASP A 514 -9.97 10.76 13.41
N MET A 515 -8.96 10.21 12.75
CA MET A 515 -9.09 9.04 11.86
C MET A 515 -8.64 7.73 12.49
N HIS A 516 -8.03 7.74 13.69
CA HIS A 516 -7.61 6.53 14.41
C HIS A 516 -6.60 5.65 13.64
N PHE A 517 -5.67 6.26 12.89
CA PHE A 517 -4.58 5.52 12.24
C PHE A 517 -3.42 5.21 13.21
N ASP A 518 -2.95 3.97 13.20
CA ASP A 518 -1.83 3.51 14.02
C ASP A 518 -0.47 3.88 13.41
N ILE A 519 -0.37 3.81 12.07
CA ILE A 519 0.84 4.11 11.31
C ILE A 519 0.52 5.08 10.16
N LEU A 520 1.35 6.09 9.97
CA LEU A 520 1.37 6.90 8.75
C LEU A 520 2.51 6.43 7.85
N TRP A 521 2.22 6.30 6.55
CA TRP A 521 3.21 6.04 5.53
C TRP A 521 4.06 7.30 5.31
N GLY A 522 5.36 7.18 5.55
CA GLY A 522 6.32 8.27 5.39
C GLY A 522 6.59 8.69 3.94
N ASN A 523 7.21 9.86 3.75
CA ASN A 523 7.67 10.36 2.44
C ASN A 523 9.03 9.77 1.99
N ASP A 524 9.45 8.64 2.55
CA ASP A 524 10.78 8.07 2.32
C ASP A 524 11.10 7.75 0.85
N ILE A 525 10.09 7.40 0.06
CA ILE A 525 10.27 7.07 -1.37
C ILE A 525 10.33 8.33 -2.20
N ILE A 526 9.30 9.18 -2.13
CA ILE A 526 9.25 10.44 -2.90
C ILE A 526 10.39 11.41 -2.54
N SER A 527 10.93 11.33 -1.32
CA SER A 527 12.03 12.17 -0.84
C SER A 527 13.35 11.41 -0.68
N GLN A 528 13.51 10.24 -1.32
CA GLN A 528 14.68 9.36 -1.14
C GLN A 528 16.03 10.10 -1.16
N PHE A 529 16.24 10.98 -2.14
CA PHE A 529 17.50 11.72 -2.32
C PHE A 529 17.80 12.77 -1.23
N SER A 530 16.79 13.18 -0.46
CA SER A 530 16.96 14.08 0.68
C SER A 530 16.93 13.36 2.04
N LYS A 531 16.61 12.05 2.07
CA LYS A 531 16.58 11.23 3.29
C LYS A 531 17.96 10.77 3.75
N ASN A 532 18.84 11.71 4.11
CA ASN A 532 20.10 11.42 4.80
C ASN A 532 19.88 11.05 6.29
N PRO A 533 20.90 10.55 7.02
CA PRO A 533 20.75 10.17 8.43
C PRO A 533 20.26 11.27 9.37
N GLU A 534 20.74 12.51 9.20
CA GLU A 534 20.26 13.66 9.98
C GLU A 534 18.78 13.95 9.73
N GLU A 535 18.31 13.90 8.48
CA GLU A 535 16.89 14.08 8.15
C GLU A 535 16.01 12.98 8.77
N ILE A 536 16.47 11.72 8.76
CA ILE A 536 15.78 10.63 9.46
C ILE A 536 15.70 10.92 10.96
N MET A 537 16.77 11.45 11.56
CA MET A 537 16.78 11.82 12.97
C MET A 537 15.85 13.00 13.27
N ASN A 538 15.78 14.00 12.40
CA ASN A 538 14.81 15.10 12.50
C ASN A 538 13.38 14.57 12.43
N ASN A 539 13.09 13.63 11.53
CA ASN A 539 11.77 13.00 11.47
C ASN A 539 11.44 12.21 12.76
N ASN A 540 12.44 11.54 13.36
CA ASN A 540 12.27 10.87 14.65
C ASN A 540 11.99 11.89 15.77
N HIS A 541 12.69 13.03 15.78
CA HIS A 541 12.48 14.10 16.74
C HIS A 541 11.06 14.68 16.62
N ASP A 542 10.62 15.02 15.42
CA ASP A 542 9.27 15.53 15.15
C ASP A 542 8.18 14.56 15.65
N LEU A 543 8.35 13.26 15.38
CA LEU A 543 7.43 12.23 15.86
C LEU A 543 7.45 12.11 17.39
N ALA A 544 8.64 12.15 18.00
CA ALA A 544 8.80 12.09 19.45
C ALA A 544 8.14 13.30 20.12
N GLU A 545 8.31 14.51 19.59
CA GLU A 545 7.64 15.71 20.09
C GLU A 545 6.12 15.57 20.03
N TYR A 546 5.57 15.09 18.90
CA TYR A 546 4.14 14.88 18.75
C TYR A 546 3.61 13.90 19.80
N ASN A 547 4.27 12.75 19.97
CA ASN A 547 3.85 11.72 20.93
C ASN A 547 4.01 12.17 22.40
N VAL A 548 5.04 12.97 22.72
CA VAL A 548 5.21 13.55 24.06
C VAL A 548 4.13 14.58 24.38
N LYS A 549 3.70 15.37 23.38
CA LYS A 549 2.60 16.34 23.53
C LYS A 549 1.23 15.66 23.67
N ASN A 550 1.09 14.42 23.19
CA ASN A 550 -0.16 13.65 23.18
C ASN A 550 -0.04 12.29 23.92
N PRO A 551 0.39 12.26 25.19
CA PRO A 551 0.73 11.01 25.90
C PRO A 551 -0.50 10.14 26.25
N ASN A 552 -1.70 10.71 26.15
CA ASN A 552 -2.98 10.04 26.48
C ASN A 552 -3.86 9.84 25.24
N SER A 553 -3.27 9.80 24.03
CA SER A 553 -4.01 9.43 22.83
C SER A 553 -4.72 8.08 23.05
N GLN A 554 -5.97 7.98 22.59
CA GLN A 554 -6.77 6.76 22.74
C GLN A 554 -6.20 5.59 21.92
N ASP A 555 -5.47 5.90 20.85
CA ASP A 555 -4.85 4.93 19.93
C ASP A 555 -3.38 4.64 20.25
N GLY A 556 -2.89 5.09 21.41
CA GLY A 556 -1.48 4.98 21.78
C GLY A 556 -0.59 5.99 21.06
N PRO A 557 0.74 5.79 21.05
CA PRO A 557 1.63 6.64 20.28
C PRO A 557 1.46 6.41 18.77
N LEU A 558 1.56 7.48 18.00
CA LEU A 558 1.65 7.43 16.55
C LEU A 558 2.99 6.83 16.13
N SER A 559 2.99 6.08 15.03
CA SER A 559 4.22 5.65 14.37
C SER A 559 4.23 6.08 12.90
N ILE A 560 5.43 6.27 12.35
CA ILE A 560 5.63 6.61 10.94
C ILE A 560 6.49 5.53 10.31
N LEU A 561 6.01 4.93 9.23
CA LEU A 561 6.72 3.87 8.53
C LEU A 561 8.05 4.38 7.96
N LYS A 562 9.12 3.58 8.09
CA LYS A 562 10.36 3.73 7.30
C LYS A 562 10.22 2.90 6.03
N SER A 563 10.11 3.52 4.86
CA SER A 563 9.87 2.78 3.61
C SER A 563 11.17 2.55 2.84
N TYR A 564 11.71 1.33 2.91
CA TYR A 564 12.84 0.89 2.09
C TYR A 564 12.49 0.96 0.61
N ASN A 565 11.35 0.38 0.25
CA ASN A 565 10.77 0.42 -1.09
C ASN A 565 9.24 0.37 -0.99
N ASN A 566 8.54 0.67 -2.07
CA ASN A 566 7.10 0.45 -2.20
C ASN A 566 6.70 0.16 -3.66
N GLN A 567 5.41 -0.12 -3.88
CA GLN A 567 4.87 -0.39 -5.21
C GLN A 567 5.00 0.79 -6.18
N ASP A 568 5.07 2.02 -5.66
CA ASP A 568 5.05 3.25 -6.48
C ASP A 568 6.45 3.75 -6.86
N GLY A 569 7.51 3.24 -6.22
CA GLY A 569 8.88 3.72 -6.39
C GLY A 569 9.39 3.60 -7.82
N GLU A 570 8.85 2.67 -8.60
CA GLU A 570 9.18 2.42 -10.02
C GLU A 570 8.41 3.32 -11.00
N PHE A 571 7.36 4.02 -10.57
CA PHE A 571 6.62 4.92 -11.47
C PHE A 571 7.54 6.02 -11.98
N ARG A 572 7.46 6.31 -13.28
CA ARG A 572 8.30 7.33 -13.95
C ARG A 572 8.28 8.69 -13.26
N ALA A 573 7.15 9.07 -12.67
CA ALA A 573 6.98 10.34 -11.95
C ALA A 573 7.72 10.38 -10.61
N ILE A 574 7.97 9.21 -10.00
CA ILE A 574 8.68 9.05 -8.73
C ILE A 574 10.12 8.61 -9.03
N ASP A 575 10.31 7.39 -9.54
CA ASP A 575 11.61 6.84 -9.97
C ASP A 575 12.68 6.91 -8.86
N GLN A 576 12.28 6.48 -7.66
CA GLN A 576 13.08 6.51 -6.42
C GLN A 576 13.13 5.14 -5.72
N TYR A 577 13.10 4.06 -6.49
CA TYR A 577 13.25 2.69 -5.99
C TYR A 577 14.71 2.35 -5.65
N PRO A 578 15.03 1.47 -4.68
CA PRO A 578 16.41 1.19 -4.23
C PRO A 578 17.40 0.75 -5.31
N GLY A 579 16.94 0.08 -6.37
CA GLY A 579 17.77 -0.38 -7.48
C GLY A 579 18.58 0.74 -8.16
N GLN A 580 18.05 1.97 -8.20
CA GLN A 580 18.73 3.15 -8.75
C GLN A 580 19.94 3.60 -7.92
N LEU A 581 20.00 3.22 -6.64
CA LEU A 581 21.07 3.57 -5.72
C LEU A 581 22.37 2.75 -5.96
N GLY A 582 22.28 1.73 -6.82
CA GLY A 582 23.28 0.68 -6.91
C GLY A 582 23.28 -0.26 -5.70
N GLU A 583 23.95 -1.41 -5.81
CA GLU A 583 23.91 -2.48 -4.80
C GLU A 583 24.32 -1.99 -3.41
N ARG A 584 25.39 -1.18 -3.31
CA ARG A 584 25.85 -0.64 -2.03
C ARG A 584 24.89 0.40 -1.45
N GLY A 585 24.32 1.27 -2.29
CA GLY A 585 23.35 2.27 -1.85
C GLY A 585 22.06 1.63 -1.36
N ALA A 586 21.57 0.62 -2.06
CA ALA A 586 20.46 -0.21 -1.62
C ALA A 586 20.75 -0.93 -0.30
N MET A 587 21.96 -1.47 -0.10
CA MET A 587 22.36 -2.07 1.18
C MET A 587 22.43 -1.03 2.31
N PHE A 588 22.99 0.14 2.03
CA PHE A 588 23.11 1.21 3.03
C PHE A 588 21.75 1.80 3.42
N LYS A 589 20.80 1.90 2.48
CA LYS A 589 19.42 2.31 2.81
C LYS A 589 18.78 1.33 3.81
N TRP A 590 18.96 0.03 3.64
CA TRP A 590 18.49 -0.98 4.59
C TRP A 590 19.18 -0.83 5.95
N PHE A 591 20.51 -0.70 5.94
CA PHE A 591 21.31 -0.52 7.14
C PHE A 591 20.89 0.72 7.95
N LYS A 592 20.80 1.90 7.32
CA LYS A 592 20.50 3.14 8.05
C LYS A 592 19.11 3.10 8.71
N TYR A 593 18.09 2.50 8.08
CA TYR A 593 16.78 2.34 8.70
C TYR A 593 16.77 1.43 9.91
N LYS A 594 17.67 0.43 9.93
CA LYS A 594 17.86 -0.51 11.04
C LYS A 594 18.70 0.06 12.19
N PHE A 595 19.59 1.02 11.90
CA PHE A 595 20.56 1.58 12.86
C PHE A 595 20.29 3.03 13.28
N LEU A 596 19.18 3.62 12.85
CA LEU A 596 18.67 4.92 13.31
C LEU A 596 17.34 4.76 14.06
N PRO A 597 17.33 4.08 15.23
CA PRO A 597 16.12 3.99 16.04
C PRO A 597 15.73 5.35 16.62
N GLY A 598 14.43 5.64 16.67
CA GLY A 598 13.92 6.93 17.15
C GLY A 598 13.74 7.07 18.66
N GLY A 599 14.03 6.03 19.44
CA GLY A 599 13.77 6.01 20.88
C GLY A 599 12.30 5.77 21.24
N LYS A 600 12.01 5.75 22.54
CA LYS A 600 10.72 5.25 23.11
C LYS A 600 9.45 5.95 22.57
N ASN A 601 9.57 7.20 22.11
CA ASN A 601 8.44 8.00 21.63
C ASN A 601 8.42 8.16 20.10
N ALA A 602 9.34 7.53 19.38
CA ALA A 602 9.41 7.59 17.93
C ALA A 602 9.87 6.25 17.34
N THR A 603 9.31 5.15 17.85
CA THR A 603 9.58 3.82 17.32
C THR A 603 8.90 3.66 15.96
N ARG A 604 9.63 3.11 14.98
CA ARG A 604 9.19 3.03 13.58
C ARG A 604 9.47 1.65 12.97
N PRO A 605 8.47 0.96 12.41
CA PRO A 605 8.70 -0.25 11.62
C PRO A 605 9.36 0.07 10.28
N VAL A 606 9.92 -0.95 9.63
CA VAL A 606 10.52 -0.83 8.29
C VAL A 606 9.74 -1.69 7.29
N MET A 607 9.37 -1.12 6.15
CA MET A 607 8.75 -1.86 5.05
C MET A 607 9.71 -2.03 3.88
N PHE A 608 9.67 -3.20 3.24
CA PHE A 608 10.34 -3.52 1.98
C PHE A 608 9.40 -4.36 1.09
N ILE A 609 9.73 -4.52 -0.18
CA ILE A 609 8.92 -5.30 -1.13
C ILE A 609 9.59 -6.65 -1.43
N ASP A 610 8.82 -7.59 -1.96
CA ASP A 610 9.39 -8.81 -2.51
C ASP A 610 10.46 -8.54 -3.57
N GLY A 611 11.58 -9.25 -3.49
CA GLY A 611 12.71 -9.13 -4.41
C GLY A 611 13.79 -8.15 -3.96
N ASP A 612 13.48 -7.21 -3.05
CA ASP A 612 14.47 -6.29 -2.48
C ASP A 612 15.59 -7.05 -1.77
N GLU A 613 15.26 -8.13 -1.05
CA GLU A 613 16.23 -8.90 -0.28
C GLU A 613 17.27 -9.62 -1.15
N SER A 614 17.03 -9.73 -2.46
CA SER A 614 17.96 -10.29 -3.44
C SER A 614 18.42 -9.25 -4.47
N PHE A 615 18.22 -7.96 -4.18
CA PHE A 615 18.56 -6.84 -5.04
C PHE A 615 17.93 -6.93 -6.45
N THR A 616 16.68 -7.39 -6.52
CA THR A 616 15.87 -7.30 -7.73
C THR A 616 15.58 -5.82 -7.98
N LYS A 617 16.09 -5.27 -9.08
CA LYS A 617 16.12 -3.81 -9.27
C LYS A 617 14.74 -3.21 -9.51
N THR A 618 13.94 -3.86 -10.35
CA THR A 618 12.59 -3.43 -10.72
C THR A 618 11.72 -4.66 -10.99
N GLY A 619 10.41 -4.44 -11.12
CA GLY A 619 9.47 -5.45 -11.59
C GLY A 619 8.15 -5.46 -10.83
N ILE A 620 8.09 -4.83 -9.64
CA ILE A 620 6.87 -4.90 -8.82
C ILE A 620 5.71 -4.22 -9.53
N GLU A 621 5.92 -3.03 -10.11
CA GLU A 621 4.86 -2.25 -10.77
C GLU A 621 4.18 -3.08 -11.88
N SER A 622 5.00 -3.67 -12.74
CA SER A 622 4.52 -4.53 -13.84
C SER A 622 3.73 -5.76 -13.37
N VAL A 623 4.14 -6.36 -12.26
CA VAL A 623 3.57 -7.60 -11.70
C VAL A 623 2.23 -7.34 -11.03
N ILE A 624 2.10 -6.18 -10.37
CA ILE A 624 0.82 -5.73 -9.81
C ILE A 624 -0.18 -5.48 -10.93
N GLY A 625 0.25 -4.82 -12.00
CA GLY A 625 -0.61 -4.51 -13.13
C GLY A 625 -1.08 -5.76 -13.88
N ALA A 626 -0.15 -6.60 -14.33
CA ALA A 626 -0.43 -7.63 -15.32
C ALA A 626 -0.85 -9.00 -14.76
N GLU A 627 -0.88 -9.17 -13.43
CA GLU A 627 -1.12 -10.47 -12.78
C GLU A 627 -0.18 -11.58 -13.31
N VAL A 628 1.13 -11.33 -13.24
CA VAL A 628 2.17 -12.26 -13.69
C VAL A 628 3.20 -12.51 -12.60
N SER A 629 3.99 -13.58 -12.75
CA SER A 629 5.12 -13.82 -11.86
C SER A 629 6.27 -12.84 -12.04
N MET A 630 6.93 -12.49 -10.93
CA MET A 630 8.02 -11.52 -10.91
C MET A 630 9.38 -12.18 -11.21
N PRO A 631 10.12 -11.74 -12.24
CA PRO A 631 11.52 -12.10 -12.41
C PRO A 631 12.34 -11.57 -11.23
N ARG A 632 13.33 -12.34 -10.77
CA ARG A 632 14.14 -11.99 -9.59
C ARG A 632 15.62 -12.19 -9.82
N GLU A 633 16.40 -11.27 -9.29
CA GLU A 633 17.86 -11.33 -9.32
C GLU A 633 18.41 -12.40 -8.38
N LYS A 634 19.48 -13.08 -8.79
CA LYS A 634 20.15 -14.15 -8.03
C LYS A 634 21.36 -13.64 -7.26
N ASN A 635 21.14 -12.68 -6.36
CA ASN A 635 22.22 -12.08 -5.57
C ASN A 635 22.27 -12.62 -4.14
N TYR A 636 22.87 -13.81 -3.96
CA TYR A 636 22.95 -14.47 -2.65
C TYR A 636 23.84 -13.73 -1.66
N LYS A 637 24.95 -13.12 -2.12
CA LYS A 637 25.83 -12.33 -1.25
C LYS A 637 25.14 -11.08 -0.70
N PHE A 638 24.34 -10.41 -1.53
CA PHE A 638 23.50 -9.30 -1.07
C PHE A 638 22.51 -9.79 -0.02
N PHE A 639 21.78 -10.88 -0.30
CA PHE A 639 20.84 -11.45 0.65
C PHE A 639 21.50 -11.80 2.00
N ASP A 640 22.64 -12.47 1.98
CA ASP A 640 23.35 -12.88 3.19
C ASP A 640 23.64 -11.68 4.09
N LYS A 641 24.13 -10.58 3.50
CA LYS A 641 24.40 -9.34 4.23
C LYS A 641 23.13 -8.59 4.65
N PHE A 642 22.11 -8.53 3.79
CA PHE A 642 20.79 -7.93 4.10
C PHE A 642 20.16 -8.62 5.32
N ASN A 643 20.20 -9.96 5.31
CA ASN A 643 19.70 -10.82 6.36
C ASN A 643 20.52 -10.70 7.66
N ALA A 644 21.85 -10.63 7.56
CA ALA A 644 22.73 -10.44 8.72
C ALA A 644 22.49 -9.09 9.42
N ILE A 645 22.28 -8.02 8.67
CA ILE A 645 21.89 -6.70 9.22
C ILE A 645 20.58 -6.82 9.98
N ASN A 646 19.58 -7.49 9.39
CA ASN A 646 18.28 -7.67 10.02
C ASN A 646 18.38 -8.46 11.32
N LYS A 647 19.12 -9.58 11.34
CA LYS A 647 19.33 -10.40 12.54
C LYS A 647 20.07 -9.62 13.63
N PHE A 648 21.18 -8.97 13.29
CA PHE A 648 21.95 -8.18 14.25
C PHE A 648 21.05 -7.10 14.88
N ALA A 649 20.33 -6.34 14.06
CA ALA A 649 19.49 -5.26 14.55
C ALA A 649 18.32 -5.77 15.40
N LEU A 650 17.76 -6.94 15.06
CA LEU A 650 16.72 -7.60 15.86
C LEU A 650 17.26 -8.15 17.18
N GLU A 651 18.50 -8.64 17.24
CA GLU A 651 19.09 -9.22 18.46
C GLU A 651 19.73 -8.19 19.39
N ASN A 652 20.13 -7.04 18.85
CA ASN A 652 20.76 -5.98 19.64
C ASN A 652 19.72 -5.06 20.30
N GLU A 653 19.79 -4.92 21.63
CA GLU A 653 18.85 -4.11 22.42
C GLU A 653 18.95 -2.61 22.10
N LEU A 654 20.11 -2.11 21.68
CA LEU A 654 20.33 -0.71 21.33
C LEU A 654 19.58 -0.34 20.04
N THR A 655 19.55 -1.24 19.05
CA THR A 655 18.79 -1.01 17.81
C THR A 655 17.28 -1.26 17.98
N ARG A 656 16.87 -2.11 18.92
CA ARG A 656 15.44 -2.32 19.24
C ARG A 656 14.82 -1.22 20.09
N GLU A 657 15.56 -0.69 21.07
CA GLU A 657 14.99 0.15 22.14
C GLU A 657 15.80 1.40 22.45
N GLY A 658 16.96 1.58 21.81
CA GLY A 658 17.78 2.77 21.96
C GLY A 658 17.32 3.95 21.10
N GLU A 659 18.12 5.00 21.16
CA GLU A 659 17.92 6.25 20.44
C GLU A 659 19.22 6.65 19.72
N ALA A 660 19.09 7.00 18.45
CA ALA A 660 20.21 7.48 17.65
C ALA A 660 20.45 8.98 17.84
N GLN A 661 21.73 9.38 17.90
CA GLN A 661 22.16 10.77 17.99
C GLN A 661 23.34 11.01 17.04
N ILE A 662 23.20 11.94 16.09
CA ILE A 662 24.29 12.35 15.19
C ILE A 662 25.41 12.98 16.03
N ILE A 663 26.64 12.53 15.79
CA ILE A 663 27.86 13.16 16.31
C ILE A 663 28.34 14.22 15.31
N THR A 664 28.42 13.84 14.03
CA THR A 664 28.71 14.77 12.93
C THR A 664 28.11 14.26 11.63
N GLN A 665 27.69 15.19 10.77
CA GLN A 665 27.33 14.93 9.37
C GLN A 665 27.88 16.07 8.51
N ASP A 666 28.66 15.72 7.49
CA ASP A 666 29.32 16.68 6.61
C ASP A 666 28.73 16.59 5.20
N ASN A 667 28.67 17.72 4.49
CA ASN A 667 28.11 17.79 3.13
C ASN A 667 28.87 16.95 2.09
N ASP A 668 30.09 16.50 2.40
CA ASP A 668 30.89 15.64 1.52
C ASP A 668 30.44 14.17 1.53
N GLY A 669 29.48 13.81 2.39
CA GLY A 669 28.95 12.45 2.53
C GLY A 669 29.33 11.78 3.83
N PHE A 670 30.23 12.34 4.65
CA PHE A 670 30.61 11.71 5.91
C PHE A 670 29.52 11.87 6.98
N VAL A 671 29.32 10.82 7.77
CA VAL A 671 28.43 10.86 8.92
C VAL A 671 28.90 9.91 10.00
N SER A 672 28.71 10.29 11.26
CA SER A 672 28.79 9.38 12.39
C SER A 672 27.71 9.66 13.41
N TRP A 673 27.22 8.60 14.04
CA TRP A 673 26.17 8.68 15.06
C TRP A 673 26.36 7.62 16.14
N MET A 674 25.83 7.90 17.32
CA MET A 674 25.77 6.97 18.43
C MET A 674 24.36 6.41 18.58
N VAL A 675 24.22 5.14 18.96
CA VAL A 675 22.95 4.57 19.42
C VAL A 675 23.11 4.15 20.87
N SER A 676 22.30 4.73 21.75
CA SER A 676 22.41 4.55 23.20
C SER A 676 21.06 4.29 23.84
N LYS A 677 21.06 3.71 25.05
CA LYS A 677 19.84 3.46 25.83
C LYS A 677 20.16 3.59 27.32
N ASP A 678 19.47 4.45 28.05
CA ASP A 678 19.60 4.52 29.51
C ASP A 678 18.90 3.30 30.17
N PRO A 679 19.52 2.58 31.14
CA PRO A 679 20.83 2.81 31.77
C PRO A 679 21.97 1.92 31.25
N LEU A 680 21.90 1.42 30.01
CA LEU A 680 22.99 0.65 29.42
C LEU A 680 24.26 1.50 29.34
N LYS A 681 25.37 0.93 29.79
CA LYS A 681 26.70 1.55 29.68
C LYS A 681 27.36 1.31 28.33
N GLU A 682 26.82 0.37 27.56
CA GLU A 682 27.28 0.05 26.21
C GLU A 682 26.41 0.80 25.21
N SER A 683 27.05 1.32 24.16
CA SER A 683 26.40 1.99 23.02
C SER A 683 27.01 1.49 21.71
N LEU A 684 26.36 1.79 20.59
CA LEU A 684 26.94 1.62 19.26
C LEU A 684 27.46 2.96 18.75
N LEU A 685 28.60 2.95 18.08
CA LEU A 685 29.04 4.04 17.20
C LEU A 685 28.96 3.54 15.76
N VAL A 686 28.33 4.31 14.89
CA VAL A 686 28.30 4.04 13.46
C VAL A 686 29.03 5.15 12.73
N VAL A 687 29.85 4.77 11.76
CA VAL A 687 30.55 5.69 10.85
C VAL A 687 30.22 5.26 9.42
N ALA A 688 29.83 6.19 8.56
CA ALA A 688 29.46 5.87 7.20
C ALA A 688 29.72 7.01 6.21
N ASN A 689 29.69 6.66 4.93
CA ASN A 689 29.47 7.61 3.84
C ASN A 689 28.02 7.47 3.36
N TYR A 690 27.19 8.49 3.59
CA TYR A 690 25.76 8.43 3.28
C TYR A 690 25.43 8.66 1.81
N GLN A 691 26.40 9.01 0.96
CA GLN A 691 26.17 9.12 -0.48
C GLN A 691 26.02 7.72 -1.09
N ALA A 692 25.04 7.55 -1.97
CA ALA A 692 24.90 6.37 -2.79
C ALA A 692 25.91 6.40 -3.96
N PRO A 693 26.39 5.24 -4.44
CA PRO A 693 27.20 5.17 -5.66
C PRO A 693 26.59 5.93 -6.84
N THR A 694 25.28 5.78 -7.00
CA THR A 694 24.43 6.52 -7.95
C THR A 694 23.18 6.96 -7.22
N GLU A 695 22.64 8.13 -7.53
CA GLU A 695 21.35 8.56 -6.99
C GLU A 695 20.64 9.48 -7.99
N LYS A 696 19.37 9.20 -8.29
CA LYS A 696 18.53 10.12 -9.03
C LYS A 696 18.10 11.26 -8.12
N VAL A 697 18.49 12.48 -8.48
CA VAL A 697 18.18 13.71 -7.74
C VAL A 697 17.28 14.59 -8.61
N SER A 698 16.34 15.26 -7.96
CA SER A 698 15.49 16.28 -8.59
C SER A 698 15.80 17.64 -7.98
N GLU A 699 16.05 18.63 -8.83
CA GLU A 699 16.34 20.01 -8.42
C GLU A 699 15.34 20.96 -9.11
N THR A 700 14.65 21.77 -8.32
CA THR A 700 13.77 22.83 -8.81
C THR A 700 14.58 24.11 -8.97
N ASN A 701 14.68 24.57 -10.21
CA ASN A 701 15.36 25.81 -10.56
C ASN A 701 14.55 27.04 -10.09
N ALA A 702 15.19 28.21 -10.06
CA ALA A 702 14.55 29.47 -9.64
C ALA A 702 13.36 29.90 -10.53
N ASP A 703 13.23 29.34 -11.72
CA ASP A 703 12.11 29.52 -12.65
C ASP A 703 10.95 28.52 -12.41
N GLY A 704 11.06 27.66 -11.40
CA GLY A 704 10.05 26.66 -11.04
C GLY A 704 10.15 25.35 -11.82
N PHE A 705 11.06 25.24 -12.80
CA PHE A 705 11.25 23.99 -13.55
C PHE A 705 12.07 22.99 -12.73
N THR A 706 11.55 21.76 -12.62
CA THR A 706 12.25 20.67 -11.94
C THR A 706 12.98 19.80 -12.96
N ASN A 707 14.31 19.75 -12.85
CA ASN A 707 15.14 18.85 -13.64
C ASN A 707 15.55 17.65 -12.80
N SER A 708 15.62 16.47 -13.41
CA SER A 708 16.10 15.24 -12.74
C SER A 708 17.33 14.68 -13.45
N PHE A 709 18.35 14.30 -12.68
CA PHE A 709 19.59 13.73 -13.20
C PHE A 709 20.19 12.71 -12.22
N ILE A 710 21.13 11.90 -12.70
CA ILE A 710 21.86 10.94 -11.87
C ILE A 710 23.10 11.63 -11.29
N LYS A 711 23.21 11.65 -9.97
CA LYS A 711 24.37 12.11 -9.21
C LYS A 711 25.23 10.91 -8.80
N GLU A 712 26.53 10.99 -9.03
CA GLU A 712 27.49 9.97 -8.58
C GLU A 712 28.03 10.33 -7.19
N GLY A 713 28.08 9.34 -6.29
CA GLY A 713 28.67 9.50 -4.96
C GLY A 713 30.19 9.47 -5.00
N SER A 714 30.82 10.19 -4.07
CA SER A 714 32.29 10.26 -3.94
C SER A 714 32.76 9.62 -2.64
N SER A 715 33.97 9.06 -2.65
CA SER A 715 34.63 8.65 -1.42
C SER A 715 34.94 9.87 -0.55
N VAL A 716 34.86 9.67 0.76
CA VAL A 716 35.31 10.67 1.74
C VAL A 716 36.67 10.28 2.27
N TYR A 717 37.53 11.27 2.57
CA TYR A 717 38.92 11.05 2.95
C TYR A 717 39.27 11.74 4.27
N ASP A 718 40.26 11.17 4.96
CA ASP A 718 40.95 11.75 6.12
C ASP A 718 39.99 12.27 7.21
N LYS A 719 39.01 11.43 7.59
CA LYS A 719 38.04 11.76 8.64
C LYS A 719 38.47 11.21 9.98
N THR A 720 38.17 11.94 11.04
CA THR A 720 38.42 11.51 12.41
C THR A 720 37.14 11.67 13.22
N VAL A 721 36.78 10.64 13.99
CA VAL A 721 35.70 10.70 14.98
C VAL A 721 36.32 10.68 16.36
N GLN A 722 36.08 11.72 17.13
CA GLN A 722 36.48 11.81 18.53
C GLN A 722 35.29 11.50 19.43
N MET A 723 35.47 10.63 20.42
CA MET A 723 34.42 10.31 21.37
C MET A 723 34.16 11.45 22.36
N PRO A 724 32.90 11.68 22.77
CA PRO A 724 32.60 12.49 23.95
C PRO A 724 33.35 11.91 25.16
N CYS A 725 33.88 12.78 26.03
CA CYS A 725 34.94 12.48 27.01
C CYS A 725 34.75 11.23 27.89
N ASP A 726 33.53 10.77 28.08
CA ASP A 726 33.17 9.62 28.91
C ASP A 726 33.10 8.29 28.15
N TYR A 727 33.14 8.27 26.81
CA TYR A 727 33.07 7.04 26.03
C TYR A 727 34.43 6.56 25.51
N MET A 728 34.63 5.24 25.53
CA MET A 728 35.76 4.56 24.91
C MET A 728 35.29 3.51 23.90
N ILE A 729 36.02 3.38 22.80
CA ILE A 729 35.77 2.43 21.73
C ILE A 729 36.52 1.15 22.04
N VAL A 730 35.80 0.03 22.16
CA VAL A 730 36.36 -1.23 22.67
C VAL A 730 36.37 -2.37 21.65
N GLY A 731 35.72 -2.18 20.51
CA GLY A 731 35.71 -3.16 19.43
C GLY A 731 34.89 -2.74 18.23
N GLU A 732 34.95 -3.54 17.18
CA GLU A 732 34.22 -3.38 15.92
C GLU A 732 33.35 -4.61 15.65
N PHE A 733 32.14 -4.41 15.14
CA PHE A 733 31.32 -5.49 14.58
C PHE A 733 31.60 -5.60 13.09
N VAL A 734 32.33 -6.66 12.70
CA VAL A 734 32.73 -6.91 11.33
C VAL A 734 31.85 -7.99 10.71
N TYR A 735 31.39 -7.78 9.48
CA TYR A 735 30.66 -8.81 8.74
C TYR A 735 31.58 -9.97 8.34
N ASP A 736 31.19 -11.19 8.68
CA ASP A 736 31.87 -12.43 8.31
C ASP A 736 31.18 -13.07 7.10
N ASP A 737 31.75 -12.88 5.91
CA ASP A 737 31.22 -13.42 4.65
C ASP A 737 31.03 -14.95 4.68
N ALA A 738 31.86 -15.70 5.42
CA ALA A 738 31.78 -17.15 5.44
C ALA A 738 30.61 -17.68 6.26
N LYS A 739 30.17 -16.90 7.24
CA LYS A 739 29.08 -17.26 8.17
C LYS A 739 27.81 -16.45 7.96
N ALA A 740 27.84 -15.41 7.13
CA ALA A 740 26.74 -14.49 6.92
C ALA A 740 26.20 -13.87 8.23
N GLU A 741 27.11 -13.45 9.11
CA GLU A 741 26.80 -12.86 10.42
C GLU A 741 27.77 -11.73 10.77
N PHE A 742 27.41 -10.87 11.73
CA PHE A 742 28.34 -9.89 12.31
C PHE A 742 29.05 -10.49 13.53
N LYS A 743 30.37 -10.33 13.60
CA LYS A 743 31.19 -10.76 14.75
C LYS A 743 31.87 -9.57 15.42
N GLU A 744 31.86 -9.56 16.75
CA GLU A 744 32.62 -8.59 17.53
C GLU A 744 34.13 -8.93 17.48
N VAL A 745 34.93 -7.96 17.05
CA VAL A 745 36.38 -7.96 17.12
C VAL A 745 36.80 -6.93 18.16
N LYS A 746 37.27 -7.41 19.31
CA LYS A 746 37.71 -6.54 20.41
C LYS A 746 39.05 -5.88 20.08
N PHE A 747 39.19 -4.63 20.47
CA PHE A 747 40.46 -3.92 20.37
C PHE A 747 41.38 -4.34 21.52
N GLU A 748 42.69 -4.31 21.26
CA GLU A 748 43.69 -4.64 22.29
C GLU A 748 43.68 -3.63 23.45
N LYS A 749 43.35 -2.37 23.13
CA LYS A 749 43.19 -1.28 24.10
C LYS A 749 41.96 -0.46 23.70
N PRO A 750 41.21 0.08 24.67
CA PRO A 750 40.17 1.04 24.37
C PRO A 750 40.76 2.30 23.71
N GLU A 751 40.11 2.76 22.65
CA GLU A 751 40.49 3.96 21.90
C GLU A 751 39.51 5.10 22.19
N THR A 752 39.97 6.35 22.13
CA THR A 752 39.11 7.55 22.29
C THR A 752 38.84 8.26 20.96
N GLU A 753 39.53 7.86 19.90
CA GLU A 753 39.42 8.41 18.56
C GLU A 753 39.56 7.30 17.51
N LEU A 754 38.92 7.49 16.36
CA LEU A 754 39.13 6.65 15.16
C LEU A 754 39.46 7.54 13.98
N HIS A 755 40.46 7.13 13.21
CA HIS A 755 40.85 7.78 11.96
C HIS A 755 40.53 6.90 10.75
N PHE A 756 39.99 7.52 9.70
CA PHE A 756 39.54 6.90 8.47
C PHE A 756 40.23 7.55 7.28
N GLY A 757 41.14 6.81 6.63
CA GLY A 757 41.85 7.28 5.44
C GLY A 757 40.91 7.47 4.24
N ASP A 758 40.05 6.49 3.97
CA ASP A 758 38.96 6.60 3.00
C ASP A 758 37.70 5.85 3.46
N ILE A 759 36.53 6.36 3.05
CA ILE A 759 35.21 5.70 3.20
C ILE A 759 34.46 5.82 1.88
N LYS A 760 34.23 4.70 1.20
CA LYS A 760 33.60 4.65 -0.13
C LYS A 760 32.11 4.98 -0.05
N PRO A 761 31.46 5.41 -1.15
CA PRO A 761 30.01 5.63 -1.16
C PRO A 761 29.25 4.43 -0.58
N SER A 762 28.37 4.72 0.39
CA SER A 762 27.53 3.74 1.09
C SER A 762 28.31 2.68 1.90
N GLU A 763 29.59 2.90 2.16
CA GLU A 763 30.34 2.12 3.13
C GLU A 763 29.96 2.55 4.55
N PHE A 764 29.83 1.57 5.45
CA PHE A 764 29.50 1.79 6.85
C PHE A 764 30.28 0.83 7.75
N LYS A 765 30.54 1.26 8.99
CA LYS A 765 31.23 0.49 10.03
C LYS A 765 30.51 0.66 11.36
N ILE A 766 30.51 -0.39 12.17
CA ILE A 766 29.77 -0.45 13.44
C ILE A 766 30.78 -0.75 14.55
N TYR A 767 30.82 0.08 15.58
CA TYR A 767 31.72 -0.07 16.71
C TYR A 767 30.94 -0.22 18.00
N LYS A 768 31.53 -0.96 18.94
CA LYS A 768 31.09 -1.02 20.32
C LYS A 768 31.81 0.05 21.13
N ILE A 769 31.05 0.87 21.84
CA ILE A 769 31.59 1.87 22.76
C ILE A 769 31.03 1.68 24.17
N VAL A 770 31.78 2.09 25.19
CA VAL A 770 31.41 1.95 26.61
C VAL A 770 31.67 3.23 27.37
N LYS A 771 30.80 3.54 28.33
CA LYS A 771 30.89 4.69 29.23
C LYS A 771 31.55 4.36 30.57
#